data_AF-A0AAX6MMM0-F1
#
_entry.id   AF-A0AAX6MMM0-F1
#
_cell.length_a   1.000
_cell.length_b   1.000
_cell.length_c   1.000
_cell.angle_alpha   90.00
_cell.angle_beta   90.00
_cell.angle_gamma   90.00
#
_symmetry.space_group_name_H-M   'P 1'
#
loop_
_entity.id
_entity.type
_entity.pdbx_description
1 polymer ?
#
loop_
_entity_poly.entity_id
_entity_poly.type
_entity_poly.pdbx_seq_one_letter_code
_entity_poly.pdbx_strand_id
1 'polypeptide(L)'
;MNGLHYENGCFGKEPWWKDATFYQVYPASFKDSNGDGWGDIPGLVSKLDYLHQLGVDVVWLSPVFESPQADMGYDVSDYQKIYAPYGTIEDVDELTKACHARNMKLILDLVVNHTSIEHKWFKESRSSKTNPKRDWYIWKPARYDDKGQRIPPTNWRGYFAGSTWTWDEHTQEYYLHLYAPVQPDLNWESEACREAIYQDTMRFWLDRGVDGFRIDTVNKYSKRIDYVDAPIVDPNSPYQPAPEMWCNGPRIHEFIHEMRTKALAPYGAVSVGELSNTPNPDQVLPYVSAAAEELDMVFEFSMIRLGTGGMFGPKYLYVPFTLPQLKKIVSKWQTFIEGTDGWTTVFCENHDNGRAVSRFGDCSTPELWQASAKTIALWQATLTGTLFLYQGQETGMTNMPTSWGIEEYKDVESLNFYAEALVSKDEKRIADTMQGLRILARDHSRIPFQWNDSPNAGFTDAGVKTWMRVHNDFREVNVEKQISDSTSILNFYKEVLKLRKTYKDLFVFGTFRLLEEDDEAIFAYVKESPHRISDLQASTNGYSIQCREKNRRAVVIMNFSRNDRDCLDVRSILGCGDEGIAKLLADRVSYAEAAASGPRQTPEEAAAPQPPEIISSESASTASLVDVDTPSVRTVPSDFGEQEIQTETQAARQELEDAAERARAEAHLAKKKGSGKARKADSFLTQWFANLSDGASKALVASNLAAVVGLSAYLGFKAWGLYERGRLGWKNVGIGAGILTGVGLIEGILGGGKKKQS
;
A
#
# COMPACT_ATOMS: atom_id res chain seq x y z
N MET A 1 -31.74 13.61 -2.00
CA MET A 1 -31.60 13.06 -3.37
C MET A 1 -30.93 14.08 -4.32
N ASN A 2 -29.71 14.56 -4.01
CA ASN A 2 -28.88 15.27 -4.99
C ASN A 2 -27.62 14.44 -5.21
N GLY A 3 -27.77 13.32 -5.92
CA GLY A 3 -26.64 12.51 -6.35
C GLY A 3 -25.79 13.30 -7.32
N LEU A 4 -24.49 13.36 -7.03
CA LEU A 4 -23.41 13.86 -7.88
C LEU A 4 -23.33 13.00 -9.15
N HIS A 5 -24.19 13.26 -10.12
CA HIS A 5 -24.10 12.57 -11.39
C HIS A 5 -23.60 13.54 -12.45
N TYR A 6 -22.72 13.04 -13.31
CA TYR A 6 -22.25 13.78 -14.47
C TYR A 6 -23.17 13.49 -15.65
N GLU A 7 -23.62 14.53 -16.36
CA GLU A 7 -24.30 14.35 -17.65
C GLU A 7 -23.26 14.02 -18.72
N ASN A 8 -23.19 12.75 -19.08
CA ASN A 8 -22.40 12.30 -20.21
C ASN A 8 -23.32 12.20 -21.43
N GLY A 9 -23.05 13.00 -22.46
CA GLY A 9 -23.88 13.06 -23.69
C GLY A 9 -24.08 11.72 -24.40
N CYS A 10 -23.31 10.67 -24.07
CA CYS A 10 -23.45 9.32 -24.62
C CYS A 10 -24.05 8.27 -23.65
N PHE A 11 -24.06 8.52 -22.33
CA PHE A 11 -24.41 7.53 -21.29
C PHE A 11 -25.47 8.02 -20.30
N GLY A 12 -25.93 9.26 -20.44
CA GLY A 12 -26.84 9.87 -19.48
C GLY A 12 -26.15 10.18 -18.15
N LYS A 13 -26.89 10.02 -17.06
CA LYS A 13 -26.56 10.52 -15.73
C LYS A 13 -25.87 9.43 -14.91
N GLU A 14 -24.55 9.26 -15.07
CA GLU A 14 -23.75 8.27 -14.32
C GLU A 14 -23.11 8.87 -13.05
N PRO A 15 -22.92 8.08 -11.97
CA PRO A 15 -22.14 8.52 -10.82
C PRO A 15 -20.70 8.88 -11.23
N TRP A 16 -20.22 10.03 -10.77
CA TRP A 16 -18.90 10.58 -11.15
C TRP A 16 -17.71 9.67 -10.82
N TRP A 17 -17.85 8.78 -9.83
CA TRP A 17 -16.78 7.91 -9.38
C TRP A 17 -16.53 6.71 -10.30
N LYS A 18 -17.45 6.39 -11.22
CA LYS A 18 -17.31 5.26 -12.14
C LYS A 18 -16.21 5.49 -13.18
N ASP A 19 -16.11 6.70 -13.73
CA ASP A 19 -15.10 7.07 -14.74
C ASP A 19 -13.90 7.84 -14.19
N ALA A 20 -13.82 8.00 -12.87
CA ALA A 20 -12.72 8.63 -12.18
C ALA A 20 -11.46 7.74 -12.12
N THR A 21 -10.29 8.37 -12.19
CA THR A 21 -9.00 7.78 -11.84
C THR A 21 -8.59 8.20 -10.44
N PHE A 22 -8.50 7.22 -9.54
CA PHE A 22 -8.05 7.39 -8.16
C PHE A 22 -6.53 7.23 -8.10
N TYR A 23 -5.89 8.02 -7.23
CA TYR A 23 -4.48 7.91 -6.91
C TYR A 23 -4.32 7.74 -5.40
N GLN A 24 -3.80 6.60 -4.99
CA GLN A 24 -3.53 6.31 -3.59
C GLN A 24 -2.19 6.93 -3.17
N VAL A 25 -2.24 7.71 -2.10
CA VAL A 25 -1.09 8.32 -1.43
C VAL A 25 -0.88 7.66 -0.07
N TYR A 26 0.34 7.17 0.16
CA TYR A 26 0.79 6.69 1.45
C TYR A 26 1.59 7.81 2.14
N PRO A 27 0.99 8.54 3.09
CA PRO A 27 1.47 9.86 3.53
C PRO A 27 2.92 9.83 4.00
N ALA A 28 3.31 8.83 4.82
CA ALA A 28 4.67 8.67 5.33
C ALA A 28 5.75 8.70 4.24
N SER A 29 5.43 8.30 3.01
CA SER A 29 6.41 8.07 1.94
C SER A 29 6.17 8.91 0.70
N PHE A 30 5.23 9.86 0.71
CA PHE A 30 4.96 10.63 -0.48
C PHE A 30 5.89 11.84 -0.61
N LYS A 31 5.80 12.81 0.30
CA LYS A 31 6.68 13.99 0.31
C LYS A 31 6.77 14.58 1.71
N ASP A 32 7.98 14.77 2.21
CA ASP A 32 8.28 15.49 3.46
C ASP A 32 8.45 16.98 3.15
N SER A 33 7.77 17.87 3.88
CA SER A 33 7.85 19.32 3.70
C SER A 33 8.56 20.05 4.84
N ASN A 34 8.89 19.37 5.94
CA ASN A 34 9.41 19.99 7.17
C ASN A 34 10.80 19.45 7.60
N GLY A 35 11.32 18.42 6.93
CA GLY A 35 12.65 17.87 7.13
C GLY A 35 12.77 16.90 8.31
N ASP A 36 11.68 16.32 8.80
CA ASP A 36 11.70 15.34 9.90
C ASP A 36 11.90 13.88 9.42
N GLY A 37 11.88 13.65 8.11
CA GLY A 37 12.08 12.36 7.47
C GLY A 37 10.78 11.56 7.24
N TRP A 38 9.61 12.12 7.56
CA TRP A 38 8.29 11.58 7.28
C TRP A 38 7.58 12.44 6.24
N GLY A 39 6.86 11.79 5.32
CA GLY A 39 5.99 12.52 4.43
C GLY A 39 4.76 13.05 5.18
N ASP A 40 4.25 14.19 4.73
CA ASP A 40 3.23 14.95 5.43
C ASP A 40 2.19 15.55 4.48
N ILE A 41 1.07 16.03 5.03
CA ILE A 41 -0.05 16.57 4.26
C ILE A 41 0.34 17.82 3.47
N PRO A 42 1.05 18.82 4.04
CA PRO A 42 1.54 19.95 3.25
C PRO A 42 2.46 19.54 2.09
N GLY A 43 3.27 18.48 2.27
CA GLY A 43 4.06 17.85 1.23
C GLY A 43 3.21 17.32 0.09
N LEU A 44 2.10 16.63 0.39
CA LEU A 44 1.11 16.21 -0.61
C LEU A 44 0.45 17.41 -1.31
N VAL A 45 0.05 18.45 -0.57
CA VAL A 45 -0.53 19.68 -1.14
C VAL A 45 0.43 20.28 -2.18
N SER A 46 1.74 20.31 -1.90
CA SER A 46 2.76 20.82 -2.83
C SER A 46 2.89 20.04 -4.15
N LYS A 47 2.29 18.85 -4.23
CA LYS A 47 2.37 17.93 -5.38
C LYS A 47 1.03 17.66 -6.06
N LEU A 48 -0.05 18.34 -5.66
CA LEU A 48 -1.35 18.20 -6.30
C LEU A 48 -1.34 18.58 -7.79
N ASP A 49 -0.54 19.57 -8.20
CA ASP A 49 -0.41 19.93 -9.62
C ASP A 49 0.17 18.78 -10.44
N TYR A 50 1.12 18.03 -9.87
CA TYR A 50 1.68 16.85 -10.51
C TYR A 50 0.61 15.75 -10.71
N LEU A 51 -0.20 15.47 -9.68
CA LEU A 51 -1.29 14.49 -9.76
C LEU A 51 -2.37 14.94 -10.75
N HIS A 52 -2.74 16.23 -10.74
CA HIS A 52 -3.70 16.79 -11.67
C HIS A 52 -3.21 16.66 -13.13
N GLN A 53 -1.95 16.99 -13.40
CA GLN A 53 -1.33 16.84 -14.73
C GLN A 53 -1.17 15.38 -15.16
N LEU A 54 -1.06 14.44 -14.23
CA LEU A 54 -1.09 13.01 -14.53
C LEU A 54 -2.48 12.57 -15.05
N GLY A 55 -3.54 13.29 -14.68
CA GLY A 55 -4.93 12.97 -15.02
C GLY A 55 -5.71 12.33 -13.87
N VAL A 56 -5.27 12.51 -12.63
CA VAL A 56 -5.96 12.01 -11.43
C VAL A 56 -7.21 12.85 -11.15
N ASP A 57 -8.31 12.17 -10.82
CA ASP A 57 -9.59 12.78 -10.44
C ASP A 57 -9.83 12.71 -8.93
N VAL A 58 -9.30 11.70 -8.24
CA VAL A 58 -9.47 11.50 -6.80
C VAL A 58 -8.16 11.13 -6.11
N VAL A 59 -7.87 11.77 -4.99
CA VAL A 59 -6.82 11.34 -4.08
C VAL A 59 -7.43 10.43 -3.01
N TRP A 60 -6.92 9.21 -2.89
CA TRP A 60 -7.15 8.37 -1.71
C TRP A 60 -5.95 8.50 -0.78
N LEU A 61 -6.18 9.07 0.39
CA LEU A 61 -5.16 9.19 1.41
C LEU A 61 -5.26 8.01 2.39
N SER A 62 -4.21 7.18 2.46
CA SER A 62 -4.07 6.15 3.50
C SER A 62 -4.14 6.76 4.92
N PRO A 63 -4.33 5.97 6.00
CA PRO A 63 -4.70 6.52 7.31
C PRO A 63 -3.76 7.63 7.79
N VAL A 64 -4.35 8.78 8.15
CA VAL A 64 -3.63 9.96 8.68
C VAL A 64 -3.94 10.27 10.14
N PHE A 65 -4.87 9.53 10.75
CA PHE A 65 -5.32 9.77 12.11
C PHE A 65 -4.21 9.50 13.14
N GLU A 66 -4.34 10.10 14.33
CA GLU A 66 -3.40 9.90 15.43
C GLU A 66 -3.26 8.41 15.74
N SER A 67 -2.04 7.90 15.64
CA SER A 67 -1.74 6.47 15.79
C SER A 67 -0.35 6.27 16.39
N PRO A 68 -0.17 5.24 17.24
CA PRO A 68 1.16 4.78 17.69
C PRO A 68 2.04 4.19 16.57
N GLN A 69 1.52 4.02 15.35
CA GLN A 69 2.21 3.52 14.16
C GLN A 69 2.65 2.05 14.24
N ALA A 70 2.00 1.22 15.06
CA ALA A 70 2.32 -0.20 15.12
C ALA A 70 1.97 -0.94 13.82
N ASP A 71 0.96 -0.46 13.10
CA ASP A 71 0.61 -0.86 11.74
C ASP A 71 0.50 0.37 10.84
N MET A 72 1.41 1.33 11.05
CA MET A 72 1.57 2.53 10.21
C MET A 72 0.27 3.30 9.94
N GLY A 73 -0.49 3.60 10.99
CA GLY A 73 -1.72 4.40 10.92
C GLY A 73 -3.01 3.58 11.00
N TYR A 74 -2.96 2.27 10.75
CA TYR A 74 -4.13 1.39 10.87
C TYR A 74 -4.50 1.07 12.33
N ASP A 75 -3.59 1.29 13.28
CA ASP A 75 -3.88 1.29 14.72
C ASP A 75 -4.27 2.70 15.21
N VAL A 76 -5.50 3.13 14.90
CA VAL A 76 -5.98 4.51 15.20
C VAL A 76 -6.28 4.70 16.69
N SER A 77 -5.66 5.71 17.31
CA SER A 77 -5.87 6.08 18.71
C SER A 77 -6.79 7.29 18.93
N ASP A 78 -6.98 8.13 17.91
CA ASP A 78 -7.98 9.20 17.89
C ASP A 78 -8.36 9.55 16.45
N TYR A 79 -9.62 9.32 16.06
CA TYR A 79 -10.11 9.58 14.71
C TYR A 79 -10.29 11.07 14.37
N GLN A 80 -10.30 11.95 15.38
CA GLN A 80 -10.51 13.39 15.24
C GLN A 80 -9.22 14.18 15.45
N LYS A 81 -8.07 13.49 15.42
CA LYS A 81 -6.75 14.10 15.48
C LYS A 81 -5.89 13.50 14.38
N ILE A 82 -5.00 14.32 13.81
CA ILE A 82 -4.01 13.88 12.81
C ILE A 82 -2.72 13.47 13.51
N TYR A 83 -2.07 12.42 13.00
CA TYR A 83 -0.77 11.99 13.49
C TYR A 83 0.23 13.14 13.34
N ALA A 84 0.81 13.56 14.46
CA ALA A 84 1.55 14.84 14.51
C ALA A 84 2.60 15.05 13.40
N PRO A 85 3.40 14.05 12.99
CA PRO A 85 4.29 14.17 11.83
C PRO A 85 3.61 14.46 10.49
N TYR A 86 2.34 14.07 10.30
CA TYR A 86 1.60 14.35 9.06
C TYR A 86 1.00 15.75 9.02
N GLY A 87 0.78 16.38 10.16
CA GLY A 87 0.22 17.72 10.28
C GLY A 87 -0.99 17.79 11.21
N THR A 88 -1.93 18.65 10.84
CA THR A 88 -3.10 19.05 11.63
C THR A 88 -4.40 18.77 10.89
N ILE A 89 -5.55 18.96 11.55
CA ILE A 89 -6.86 18.87 10.90
C ILE A 89 -7.00 19.97 9.85
N GLU A 90 -6.47 21.15 10.15
CA GLU A 90 -6.46 22.29 9.24
C GLU A 90 -5.68 22.00 7.95
N ASP A 91 -4.62 21.18 8.03
CA ASP A 91 -3.90 20.73 6.83
C ASP A 91 -4.75 19.80 5.95
N VAL A 92 -5.62 18.97 6.55
CA VAL A 92 -6.60 18.15 5.79
C VAL A 92 -7.68 19.04 5.17
N ASP A 93 -8.14 20.06 5.88
CA ASP A 93 -9.09 21.05 5.34
C ASP A 93 -8.48 21.79 4.14
N GLU A 94 -7.20 22.17 4.23
CA GLU A 94 -6.46 22.79 3.12
C GLU A 94 -6.25 21.81 1.96
N LEU A 95 -5.89 20.54 2.23
CA LEU A 95 -5.80 19.51 1.20
C LEU A 95 -7.12 19.33 0.45
N THR A 96 -8.23 19.27 1.18
CA THR A 96 -9.58 19.14 0.62
C THR A 96 -9.89 20.32 -0.30
N LYS A 97 -9.69 21.56 0.17
CA LYS A 97 -9.88 22.78 -0.61
C LYS A 97 -8.98 22.81 -1.85
N ALA A 98 -7.71 22.44 -1.71
CA ALA A 98 -6.74 22.44 -2.79
C ALA A 98 -7.05 21.39 -3.88
N CYS A 99 -7.57 20.21 -3.48
CA CYS A 99 -8.13 19.22 -4.40
C CYS A 99 -9.35 19.78 -5.14
N HIS A 100 -10.33 20.33 -4.41
CA HIS A 100 -11.55 20.86 -5.00
C HIS A 100 -11.29 22.02 -5.96
N ALA A 101 -10.33 22.89 -5.67
CA ALA A 101 -9.89 23.98 -6.55
C ALA A 101 -9.34 23.48 -7.90
N ARG A 102 -8.90 22.22 -7.99
CA ARG A 102 -8.43 21.55 -9.20
C ARG A 102 -9.48 20.61 -9.80
N ASN A 103 -10.73 20.70 -9.32
CA ASN A 103 -11.82 19.77 -9.64
C ASN A 103 -11.48 18.30 -9.32
N MET A 104 -10.57 18.07 -8.38
CA MET A 104 -10.27 16.75 -7.83
C MET A 104 -11.13 16.50 -6.58
N LYS A 105 -11.17 15.26 -6.13
CA LYS A 105 -11.86 14.82 -4.90
C LYS A 105 -10.85 14.24 -3.91
N LEU A 106 -11.19 14.24 -2.62
CA LEU A 106 -10.40 13.61 -1.57
C LEU A 106 -11.24 12.57 -0.85
N ILE A 107 -10.72 11.35 -0.75
CA ILE A 107 -11.26 10.32 0.15
C ILE A 107 -10.21 9.95 1.20
N LEU A 108 -10.68 9.65 2.40
CA LEU A 108 -9.84 9.17 3.50
C LEU A 108 -9.99 7.66 3.70
N ASP A 109 -8.99 7.04 4.31
CA ASP A 109 -9.08 5.66 4.77
C ASP A 109 -9.89 5.56 6.07
N LEU A 110 -10.93 4.74 6.09
CA LEU A 110 -11.82 4.53 7.22
C LEU A 110 -11.50 3.17 7.86
N VAL A 111 -10.75 3.20 8.97
CA VAL A 111 -10.31 2.01 9.70
C VAL A 111 -11.20 1.78 10.93
N VAL A 112 -12.29 1.03 10.75
CA VAL A 112 -13.35 0.87 11.78
C VAL A 112 -13.67 -0.60 12.11
N ASN A 113 -12.85 -1.55 11.65
CA ASN A 113 -12.89 -2.92 12.19
C ASN A 113 -12.31 -2.97 13.62
N HIS A 114 -11.31 -2.13 13.90
CA HIS A 114 -10.53 -2.11 15.13
C HIS A 114 -10.06 -0.67 15.43
N THR A 115 -9.62 -0.43 16.66
CA THR A 115 -8.88 0.77 17.06
C THR A 115 -7.53 0.36 17.63
N SER A 116 -6.66 1.32 17.95
CA SER A 116 -5.51 1.09 18.85
C SER A 116 -5.97 0.74 20.26
N ILE A 117 -5.15 -0.01 21.01
CA ILE A 117 -5.29 -0.13 22.48
C ILE A 117 -5.14 1.22 23.20
N GLU A 118 -4.51 2.20 22.55
CA GLU A 118 -4.36 3.55 23.10
C GLU A 118 -5.62 4.41 22.90
N HIS A 119 -6.59 3.93 22.13
CA HIS A 119 -7.87 4.62 21.91
C HIS A 119 -8.64 4.77 23.22
N LYS A 120 -9.27 5.93 23.41
CA LYS A 120 -10.06 6.23 24.62
C LYS A 120 -11.13 5.18 24.88
N TRP A 121 -11.80 4.71 23.83
CA TRP A 121 -12.81 3.64 23.92
C TRP A 121 -12.22 2.35 24.50
N PHE A 122 -11.06 1.90 24.03
CA PHE A 122 -10.44 0.67 24.55
C PHE A 122 -9.94 0.84 25.98
N LYS A 123 -9.33 1.99 26.30
CA LYS A 123 -8.90 2.33 27.67
C LYS A 123 -10.07 2.29 28.66
N GLU A 124 -11.24 2.81 28.28
CA GLU A 124 -12.46 2.70 29.07
C GLU A 124 -12.98 1.25 29.14
N SER A 125 -13.07 0.55 28.00
CA SER A 125 -13.53 -0.84 27.91
C SER A 125 -12.70 -1.82 28.77
N ARG A 126 -11.38 -1.64 28.78
CA ARG A 126 -10.46 -2.48 29.57
C ARG A 126 -10.40 -2.10 31.05
N SER A 127 -10.96 -0.97 31.46
CA SER A 127 -10.86 -0.48 32.84
C SER A 127 -11.57 -1.37 33.86
N SER A 128 -12.66 -2.02 33.46
CA SER A 128 -13.41 -2.97 34.29
C SER A 128 -14.42 -3.76 33.43
N LYS A 129 -14.88 -4.90 33.94
CA LYS A 129 -15.95 -5.69 33.31
C LYS A 129 -17.32 -5.01 33.34
N THR A 130 -17.47 -3.90 34.07
CA THR A 130 -18.73 -3.16 34.26
C THR A 130 -18.72 -1.78 33.61
N ASN A 131 -17.64 -1.40 32.93
CA ASN A 131 -17.57 -0.11 32.24
C ASN A 131 -18.63 -0.06 31.12
N PRO A 132 -19.30 1.09 30.87
CA PRO A 132 -20.31 1.20 29.82
C PRO A 132 -19.82 0.91 28.40
N LYS A 133 -18.51 0.95 28.15
CA LYS A 133 -17.89 0.58 26.87
C LYS A 133 -17.29 -0.83 26.88
N ARG A 134 -17.59 -1.66 27.90
CA ARG A 134 -17.05 -3.03 27.99
C ARG A 134 -17.40 -3.83 26.74
N ASP A 135 -18.62 -3.72 26.27
CA ASP A 135 -19.16 -4.40 25.09
C ASP A 135 -18.83 -3.70 23.76
N TRP A 136 -18.09 -2.58 23.76
CA TRP A 136 -17.61 -1.96 22.51
C TRP A 136 -16.45 -2.73 21.88
N TYR A 137 -15.86 -3.66 22.62
CA TYR A 137 -14.84 -4.60 22.16
C TYR A 137 -15.25 -6.02 22.56
N ILE A 138 -14.62 -7.01 21.93
CA ILE A 138 -14.99 -8.41 22.11
C ILE A 138 -14.11 -9.02 23.21
N TRP A 139 -14.70 -9.23 24.39
CA TRP A 139 -14.06 -9.85 25.55
C TRP A 139 -14.58 -11.27 25.81
N LYS A 140 -13.70 -12.20 26.15
CA LYS A 140 -14.05 -13.58 26.50
C LYS A 140 -13.19 -14.14 27.64
N PRO A 141 -13.76 -14.98 28.52
CA PRO A 141 -12.97 -15.70 29.50
C PRO A 141 -12.00 -16.67 28.83
N ALA A 142 -10.96 -17.05 29.55
CA ALA A 142 -10.08 -18.13 29.12
C ALA A 142 -10.84 -19.47 29.02
N ARG A 143 -10.37 -20.32 28.11
CA ARG A 143 -10.57 -21.77 28.21
C ARG A 143 -9.36 -22.39 28.93
N TYR A 144 -9.50 -23.63 29.35
CA TYR A 144 -8.42 -24.39 29.99
C TYR A 144 -8.26 -25.73 29.30
N ASP A 145 -7.01 -26.12 29.04
CA ASP A 145 -6.70 -27.45 28.54
C ASP A 145 -6.79 -28.52 29.64
N ASP A 146 -6.62 -29.80 29.28
CA ASP A 146 -6.66 -30.92 30.23
C ASP A 146 -5.58 -30.84 31.34
N LYS A 147 -4.57 -29.98 31.16
CA LYS A 147 -3.50 -29.73 32.13
C LYS A 147 -3.77 -28.49 33.00
N GLY A 148 -4.93 -27.87 32.86
CA GLY A 148 -5.30 -26.64 33.57
C GLY A 148 -4.56 -25.40 33.08
N GLN A 149 -3.94 -25.44 31.90
CA GLN A 149 -3.26 -24.28 31.33
C GLN A 149 -4.26 -23.37 30.63
N ARG A 150 -4.07 -22.06 30.83
CA ARG A 150 -4.89 -21.02 30.21
C ARG A 150 -4.67 -21.02 28.70
N ILE A 151 -5.74 -21.19 27.92
CA ILE A 151 -5.72 -21.12 26.47
C ILE A 151 -6.74 -20.10 25.94
N PRO A 152 -6.52 -19.55 24.73
CA PRO A 152 -7.45 -18.63 24.09
C PRO A 152 -8.87 -19.19 23.90
N PRO A 153 -9.89 -18.30 23.79
CA PRO A 153 -11.28 -18.67 23.51
C PRO A 153 -11.47 -19.48 22.23
N THR A 154 -10.64 -19.26 21.20
CA THR A 154 -10.62 -20.04 19.96
C THR A 154 -9.19 -20.26 19.47
N ASN A 155 -8.98 -21.22 18.58
CA ASN A 155 -7.72 -21.50 17.90
C ASN A 155 -7.48 -20.60 16.67
N TRP A 156 -8.15 -19.45 16.55
CA TRP A 156 -8.09 -18.64 15.34
C TRP A 156 -6.73 -17.97 15.14
N ARG A 157 -6.23 -18.01 13.91
CA ARG A 157 -4.99 -17.38 13.47
C ARG A 157 -5.22 -15.97 12.91
N GLY A 158 -4.45 -15.00 13.40
CA GLY A 158 -4.48 -13.61 12.93
C GLY A 158 -3.72 -13.37 11.63
N TYR A 159 -3.93 -12.20 11.02
CA TYR A 159 -3.28 -11.81 9.77
C TYR A 159 -1.77 -11.61 9.94
N PHE A 160 -1.32 -11.08 11.08
CA PHE A 160 0.10 -10.81 11.38
C PHE A 160 0.77 -11.97 12.14
N ALA A 161 0.37 -13.20 11.85
CA ALA A 161 0.75 -14.44 12.53
C ALA A 161 0.29 -14.54 14.01
N GLY A 162 0.25 -15.76 14.54
CA GLY A 162 -0.14 -16.02 15.93
C GLY A 162 -1.65 -16.00 16.22
N SER A 163 -1.97 -15.92 17.51
CA SER A 163 -3.34 -15.90 18.05
C SER A 163 -4.08 -14.62 17.70
N THR A 164 -5.40 -14.70 17.53
CA THR A 164 -6.30 -13.53 17.48
C THR A 164 -6.75 -13.02 18.85
N TRP A 165 -6.20 -13.56 19.93
CA TRP A 165 -6.60 -13.22 21.29
C TRP A 165 -5.39 -12.84 22.13
N THR A 166 -5.52 -11.74 22.86
CA THR A 166 -4.54 -11.29 23.85
C THR A 166 -5.17 -11.23 25.24
N TRP A 167 -4.45 -11.74 26.24
CA TRP A 167 -4.90 -11.76 27.62
C TRP A 167 -4.69 -10.41 28.30
N ASP A 168 -5.71 -9.90 28.97
CA ASP A 168 -5.62 -8.72 29.83
C ASP A 168 -5.54 -9.15 31.29
N GLU A 169 -4.38 -8.93 31.91
CA GLU A 169 -4.16 -9.30 33.31
C GLU A 169 -5.03 -8.50 34.30
N HIS A 170 -5.52 -7.32 33.92
CA HIS A 170 -6.36 -6.50 34.80
C HIS A 170 -7.76 -7.08 34.96
N THR A 171 -8.40 -7.44 33.84
CA THR A 171 -9.77 -7.98 33.84
C THR A 171 -9.83 -9.51 33.82
N GLN A 172 -8.69 -10.19 33.66
CA GLN A 172 -8.60 -11.66 33.57
C GLN A 172 -9.52 -12.23 32.46
N GLU A 173 -9.50 -11.58 31.30
CA GLU A 173 -10.19 -12.00 30.08
C GLU A 173 -9.30 -11.77 28.86
N TYR A 174 -9.57 -12.49 27.78
CA TYR A 174 -9.00 -12.22 26.47
C TYR A 174 -9.82 -11.16 25.74
N TYR A 175 -9.16 -10.31 24.96
CA TYR A 175 -9.80 -9.47 23.95
C TYR A 175 -9.40 -9.93 22.53
N LEU A 176 -10.33 -9.82 21.58
CA LEU A 176 -10.11 -10.20 20.18
C LEU A 176 -9.33 -9.10 19.44
N HIS A 177 -8.39 -9.53 18.60
CA HIS A 177 -7.70 -8.74 17.59
C HIS A 177 -7.42 -9.64 16.37
N LEU A 178 -7.93 -9.29 15.19
CA LEU A 178 -7.63 -10.04 13.96
C LEU A 178 -6.23 -9.72 13.40
N TYR A 179 -5.70 -8.57 13.79
CA TYR A 179 -4.41 -8.00 13.37
C TYR A 179 -3.40 -8.03 14.52
N ALA A 180 -2.63 -6.96 14.74
CA ALA A 180 -1.69 -6.88 15.85
C ALA A 180 -2.44 -6.92 17.20
N PRO A 181 -1.80 -7.41 18.28
CA PRO A 181 -2.36 -7.32 19.64
C PRO A 181 -2.77 -5.91 20.05
N VAL A 182 -2.14 -4.88 19.47
CA VAL A 182 -2.47 -3.49 19.73
C VAL A 182 -3.65 -2.95 18.91
N GLN A 183 -4.31 -3.79 18.10
CA GLN A 183 -5.47 -3.48 17.26
C GLN A 183 -6.73 -4.27 17.71
N PRO A 184 -7.28 -4.02 18.93
CA PRO A 184 -8.48 -4.70 19.40
C PRO A 184 -9.68 -4.42 18.50
N ASP A 185 -10.38 -5.50 18.13
CA ASP A 185 -11.55 -5.44 17.26
C ASP A 185 -12.74 -4.76 17.96
N LEU A 186 -13.35 -3.82 17.25
CA LEU A 186 -14.61 -3.20 17.64
C LEU A 186 -15.73 -4.24 17.53
N ASN A 187 -16.62 -4.21 18.51
CA ASN A 187 -17.82 -5.04 18.52
C ASN A 187 -18.99 -4.30 17.86
N TRP A 188 -19.20 -4.58 16.59
CA TRP A 188 -20.30 -3.99 15.81
C TRP A 188 -21.68 -4.49 16.26
N GLU A 189 -21.78 -5.51 17.10
CA GLU A 189 -23.06 -5.89 17.71
C GLU A 189 -23.59 -4.81 18.67
N SER A 190 -22.71 -3.97 19.25
CA SER A 190 -23.09 -2.85 20.12
C SER A 190 -23.57 -1.66 19.29
N GLU A 191 -24.87 -1.36 19.35
CA GLU A 191 -25.47 -0.22 18.64
C GLU A 191 -24.83 1.11 19.04
N ALA A 192 -24.53 1.30 20.34
CA ALA A 192 -23.85 2.50 20.82
C ALA A 192 -22.44 2.67 20.22
N CYS A 193 -21.74 1.55 19.97
CA CYS A 193 -20.45 1.57 19.29
C CYS A 193 -20.60 1.98 17.82
N ARG A 194 -21.57 1.41 17.09
CA ARG A 194 -21.84 1.76 15.69
C ARG A 194 -22.24 3.23 15.52
N GLU A 195 -23.10 3.74 16.39
CA GLU A 195 -23.47 5.16 16.37
C GLU A 195 -22.26 6.07 16.64
N ALA A 196 -21.38 5.70 17.58
CA ALA A 196 -20.14 6.43 17.82
C ALA A 196 -19.21 6.40 16.60
N ILE A 197 -19.10 5.27 15.90
CA ILE A 197 -18.36 5.16 14.63
C ILE A 197 -18.93 6.17 13.61
N TYR A 198 -20.23 6.15 13.36
CA TYR A 198 -20.85 7.04 12.36
C TYR A 198 -20.64 8.52 12.67
N GLN A 199 -20.71 8.91 13.95
CA GLN A 199 -20.53 10.30 14.36
C GLN A 199 -19.05 10.70 14.35
N ASP A 200 -18.21 9.94 15.05
CA ASP A 200 -16.88 10.37 15.43
C ASP A 200 -15.83 10.11 14.35
N THR A 201 -16.10 9.21 13.40
CA THR A 201 -15.12 8.80 12.37
C THR A 201 -15.59 9.11 10.94
N MET A 202 -16.89 9.25 10.70
CA MET A 202 -17.42 9.49 9.35
C MET A 202 -17.98 10.90 9.21
N ARG A 203 -19.06 11.24 9.92
CA ARG A 203 -19.73 12.55 9.80
C ARG A 203 -18.80 13.70 10.13
N PHE A 204 -17.92 13.53 11.13
CA PHE A 204 -16.88 14.52 11.44
C PHE A 204 -16.06 14.95 10.21
N TRP A 205 -15.63 14.01 9.36
CA TRP A 205 -14.82 14.32 8.17
C TRP A 205 -15.68 14.70 6.96
N LEU A 206 -16.87 14.12 6.82
CA LEU A 206 -17.81 14.49 5.75
C LEU A 206 -18.33 15.93 5.92
N ASP A 207 -18.56 16.38 7.17
CA ASP A 207 -18.93 17.77 7.48
C ASP A 207 -17.84 18.78 7.08
N ARG A 208 -16.60 18.31 6.92
CA ARG A 208 -15.44 19.10 6.49
C ARG A 208 -15.19 19.06 4.97
N GLY A 209 -16.03 18.33 4.23
CA GLY A 209 -15.99 18.29 2.77
C GLY A 209 -15.18 17.14 2.17
N VAL A 210 -14.75 16.16 2.97
CA VAL A 210 -14.22 14.89 2.43
C VAL A 210 -15.30 14.22 1.58
N ASP A 211 -14.92 13.73 0.39
CA ASP A 211 -15.86 13.27 -0.63
C ASP A 211 -16.27 11.80 -0.47
N GLY A 212 -15.67 11.08 0.47
CA GLY A 212 -15.93 9.67 0.70
C GLY A 212 -14.82 8.94 1.43
N PHE A 213 -14.92 7.61 1.43
CA PHE A 213 -14.00 6.75 2.15
C PHE A 213 -13.59 5.51 1.35
N ARG A 214 -12.31 5.14 1.49
CA ARG A 214 -11.89 3.76 1.34
C ARG A 214 -12.08 3.09 2.69
N ILE A 215 -12.82 1.99 2.74
CA ILE A 215 -13.27 1.37 3.98
C ILE A 215 -12.45 0.12 4.22
N ASP A 216 -11.59 0.18 5.23
CA ASP A 216 -10.67 -0.88 5.59
C ASP A 216 -11.43 -2.13 6.04
N THR A 217 -11.00 -3.26 5.49
CA THR A 217 -11.42 -4.60 5.88
C THR A 217 -12.93 -4.76 6.07
N VAL A 218 -13.71 -4.13 5.19
CA VAL A 218 -15.14 -3.85 5.36
C VAL A 218 -15.98 -5.09 5.62
N ASN A 219 -15.53 -6.26 5.15
CA ASN A 219 -16.25 -7.51 5.35
C ASN A 219 -16.03 -8.17 6.73
N LYS A 220 -15.37 -7.51 7.69
CA LYS A 220 -14.98 -8.12 8.97
C LYS A 220 -15.77 -7.63 10.18
N TYR A 221 -16.77 -6.80 9.99
CA TYR A 221 -17.50 -6.16 11.09
C TYR A 221 -18.41 -7.13 11.84
N SER A 222 -19.05 -8.05 11.12
CA SER A 222 -19.90 -9.09 11.70
C SER A 222 -19.06 -10.33 12.04
N LYS A 223 -18.76 -10.53 13.33
CA LYS A 223 -18.08 -11.73 13.82
C LYS A 223 -19.12 -12.81 14.14
N ARG A 224 -18.77 -14.09 13.95
CA ARG A 224 -19.56 -15.19 14.49
C ARG A 224 -19.48 -15.17 16.02
N ILE A 225 -20.66 -15.22 16.65
CA ILE A 225 -20.81 -15.06 18.11
C ILE A 225 -20.84 -16.39 18.88
N ASP A 226 -20.74 -17.52 18.19
CA ASP A 226 -20.61 -18.86 18.79
C ASP A 226 -19.17 -19.19 19.19
N TYR A 227 -18.18 -18.45 18.69
CA TYR A 227 -16.75 -18.56 19.04
C TYR A 227 -16.26 -20.01 19.07
N VAL A 228 -16.48 -20.73 17.98
CA VAL A 228 -16.02 -22.11 17.81
C VAL A 228 -14.62 -22.16 17.22
N ASP A 229 -13.87 -23.21 17.54
CA ASP A 229 -12.57 -23.47 16.92
C ASP A 229 -12.73 -23.70 15.41
N ALA A 230 -11.76 -23.21 14.64
CA ALA A 230 -11.63 -23.50 13.23
C ALA A 230 -11.07 -24.91 13.00
N PRO A 231 -11.36 -25.53 11.83
CA PRO A 231 -10.80 -26.83 11.47
C PRO A 231 -9.26 -26.83 11.52
N ILE A 232 -8.69 -27.95 11.98
CA ILE A 232 -7.24 -28.14 11.99
C ILE A 232 -6.79 -28.47 10.56
N VAL A 233 -6.14 -27.51 9.90
CA VAL A 233 -5.56 -27.65 8.56
C VAL A 233 -4.02 -27.73 8.60
N ASP A 234 -3.40 -27.20 9.66
CA ASP A 234 -1.98 -27.37 9.96
C ASP A 234 -1.80 -27.98 11.37
N PRO A 235 -1.54 -29.29 11.47
CA PRO A 235 -1.33 -29.98 12.75
C PRO A 235 -0.13 -29.47 13.56
N ASN A 236 0.80 -28.75 12.94
CA ASN A 236 2.00 -28.22 13.60
C ASN A 236 1.80 -26.81 14.17
N SER A 237 0.64 -26.19 13.91
CA SER A 237 0.29 -24.87 14.41
C SER A 237 -0.83 -24.98 15.46
N PRO A 238 -0.71 -24.32 16.63
CA PRO A 238 -1.83 -24.21 17.56
C PRO A 238 -2.92 -23.27 17.05
N TYR A 239 -2.65 -22.46 16.02
CA TYR A 239 -3.57 -21.48 15.46
C TYR A 239 -3.90 -21.79 14.00
N GLN A 240 -5.18 -21.78 13.66
CA GLN A 240 -5.72 -22.20 12.37
C GLN A 240 -6.37 -21.02 11.64
N PRO A 241 -6.20 -20.90 10.31
CA PRO A 241 -6.94 -19.95 9.49
C PRO A 241 -8.45 -20.09 9.72
N ALA A 242 -9.12 -18.99 10.01
CA ALA A 242 -10.56 -18.99 10.29
C ALA A 242 -11.32 -17.84 9.61
N PRO A 243 -11.03 -17.49 8.34
CA PRO A 243 -11.67 -16.34 7.69
C PRO A 243 -13.20 -16.41 7.72
N GLU A 244 -13.80 -17.60 7.63
CA GLU A 244 -15.27 -17.80 7.70
C GLU A 244 -15.89 -17.39 9.05
N MET A 245 -15.09 -17.16 10.09
CA MET A 245 -15.57 -16.75 11.41
C MET A 245 -15.76 -15.24 11.53
N TRP A 246 -15.18 -14.44 10.64
CA TRP A 246 -15.26 -12.99 10.67
C TRP A 246 -15.48 -12.33 9.31
N CYS A 247 -15.07 -12.94 8.20
CA CYS A 247 -15.33 -12.42 6.86
C CYS A 247 -16.76 -12.77 6.43
N ASN A 248 -17.48 -11.75 5.95
CA ASN A 248 -18.85 -11.87 5.46
C ASN A 248 -19.80 -12.51 6.49
N GLY A 249 -19.66 -12.13 7.76
CA GLY A 249 -20.48 -12.67 8.84
C GLY A 249 -21.99 -12.39 8.65
N PRO A 250 -22.84 -13.02 9.49
CA PRO A 250 -24.28 -13.10 9.26
C PRO A 250 -25.01 -11.76 9.20
N ARG A 251 -24.45 -10.70 9.80
CA ARG A 251 -25.04 -9.34 9.83
C ARG A 251 -24.26 -8.33 9.00
N ILE A 252 -23.32 -8.78 8.16
CA ILE A 252 -22.41 -7.86 7.46
C ILE A 252 -23.17 -6.87 6.57
N HIS A 253 -24.07 -7.37 5.73
CA HIS A 253 -24.89 -6.57 4.82
C HIS A 253 -25.82 -5.61 5.58
N GLU A 254 -26.37 -6.04 6.72
CA GLU A 254 -27.16 -5.18 7.61
C GLU A 254 -26.32 -3.98 8.11
N PHE A 255 -25.09 -4.23 8.57
CA PHE A 255 -24.21 -3.18 9.08
C PHE A 255 -23.73 -2.23 7.99
N ILE A 256 -23.45 -2.74 6.79
CA ILE A 256 -23.01 -1.91 5.66
C ILE A 256 -24.16 -1.05 5.13
N HIS A 257 -25.36 -1.63 4.98
CA HIS A 257 -26.55 -0.86 4.61
C HIS A 257 -26.86 0.23 5.66
N GLU A 258 -26.81 -0.12 6.95
CA GLU A 258 -27.00 0.87 8.04
C GLU A 258 -25.97 2.01 7.96
N MET A 259 -24.69 1.68 7.76
CA MET A 259 -23.61 2.67 7.59
C MET A 259 -23.87 3.58 6.39
N ARG A 260 -24.32 3.03 5.26
CA ARG A 260 -24.69 3.82 4.08
C ARG A 260 -25.82 4.78 4.38
N THR A 261 -26.94 4.28 4.89
CA THR A 261 -28.14 5.09 5.15
C THR A 261 -27.88 6.18 6.18
N LYS A 262 -27.17 5.85 7.27
CA LYS A 262 -26.96 6.77 8.38
C LYS A 262 -25.81 7.75 8.11
N ALA A 263 -24.71 7.33 7.50
CA ALA A 263 -23.50 8.15 7.43
C ALA A 263 -23.10 8.58 6.01
N LEU A 264 -23.14 7.71 5.01
CA LEU A 264 -22.59 8.01 3.67
C LEU A 264 -23.58 8.73 2.75
N ALA A 265 -24.78 8.15 2.58
CA ALA A 265 -25.79 8.64 1.65
C ALA A 265 -26.25 10.08 1.91
N PRO A 266 -26.38 10.57 3.17
CA PRO A 266 -26.73 11.97 3.44
C PRO A 266 -25.77 13.00 2.83
N TYR A 267 -24.51 12.60 2.61
CA TYR A 267 -23.46 13.45 2.05
C TYR A 267 -23.19 13.18 0.56
N GLY A 268 -23.79 12.14 -0.02
CA GLY A 268 -23.43 11.67 -1.36
C GLY A 268 -21.99 11.15 -1.43
N ALA A 269 -21.47 10.67 -0.31
CA ALA A 269 -20.10 10.21 -0.14
C ALA A 269 -19.83 8.92 -0.93
N VAL A 270 -18.72 8.87 -1.68
CA VAL A 270 -18.28 7.64 -2.36
C VAL A 270 -17.70 6.64 -1.36
N SER A 271 -17.91 5.35 -1.62
CA SER A 271 -17.46 4.26 -0.75
C SER A 271 -16.80 3.13 -1.54
N VAL A 272 -15.53 2.86 -1.24
CA VAL A 272 -14.80 1.69 -1.76
C VAL A 272 -14.41 0.76 -0.63
N GLY A 273 -14.98 -0.44 -0.58
CA GLY A 273 -14.72 -1.41 0.49
C GLY A 273 -13.56 -2.34 0.20
N GLU A 274 -12.69 -2.58 1.16
CA GLU A 274 -11.65 -3.60 1.05
C GLU A 274 -12.19 -5.01 1.39
N LEU A 275 -12.40 -5.85 0.38
CA LEU A 275 -13.13 -7.11 0.51
C LEU A 275 -12.23 -8.36 0.50
N SER A 276 -11.32 -8.41 1.47
CA SER A 276 -10.33 -9.48 1.62
C SER A 276 -10.97 -10.85 1.87
N ASN A 277 -10.48 -11.93 1.25
CA ASN A 277 -11.00 -13.31 1.39
C ASN A 277 -12.45 -13.54 0.89
N THR A 278 -12.92 -12.80 -0.12
CA THR A 278 -14.23 -13.03 -0.76
C THR A 278 -14.07 -13.37 -2.24
N PRO A 279 -13.59 -14.59 -2.59
CA PRO A 279 -13.21 -14.91 -3.97
C PRO A 279 -14.40 -15.20 -4.90
N ASN A 280 -15.64 -15.24 -4.40
CA ASN A 280 -16.82 -15.63 -5.18
C ASN A 280 -17.65 -14.41 -5.56
N PRO A 281 -17.90 -14.14 -6.85
CA PRO A 281 -18.63 -12.96 -7.29
C PRO A 281 -20.04 -12.84 -6.70
N ASP A 282 -20.74 -13.96 -6.49
CA ASP A 282 -22.08 -13.97 -5.89
C ASP A 282 -22.09 -13.44 -4.44
N GLN A 283 -20.94 -13.52 -3.74
CA GLN A 283 -20.78 -12.93 -2.40
C GLN A 283 -20.36 -11.45 -2.47
N VAL A 284 -19.80 -11.02 -3.60
CA VAL A 284 -19.36 -9.63 -3.83
C VAL A 284 -20.50 -8.76 -4.32
N LEU A 285 -21.34 -9.28 -5.22
CA LEU A 285 -22.40 -8.52 -5.87
C LEU A 285 -23.35 -7.81 -4.90
N PRO A 286 -23.80 -8.41 -3.78
CA PRO A 286 -24.65 -7.72 -2.82
C PRO A 286 -24.02 -6.46 -2.23
N TYR A 287 -22.70 -6.43 -2.04
CA TYR A 287 -22.00 -5.24 -1.54
C TYR A 287 -22.04 -4.07 -2.53
N VAL A 288 -22.05 -4.34 -3.83
CA VAL A 288 -21.89 -3.31 -4.88
C VAL A 288 -23.12 -3.10 -5.74
N SER A 289 -24.20 -3.84 -5.48
CA SER A 289 -25.48 -3.67 -6.18
C SER A 289 -26.06 -2.30 -5.84
N ALA A 290 -26.33 -1.50 -6.88
CA ALA A 290 -26.96 -0.19 -6.70
C ALA A 290 -28.29 -0.30 -5.94
N ALA A 291 -29.08 -1.35 -6.18
CA ALA A 291 -30.35 -1.60 -5.50
C ALA A 291 -30.20 -2.05 -4.04
N ALA A 292 -29.08 -2.66 -3.65
CA ALA A 292 -28.82 -3.04 -2.27
C ALA A 292 -28.45 -1.83 -1.38
N GLU A 293 -28.01 -0.73 -2.00
CA GLU A 293 -27.61 0.50 -1.30
C GLU A 293 -26.61 0.21 -0.17
N GLU A 294 -25.52 -0.50 -0.49
CA GLU A 294 -24.42 -0.83 0.43
C GLU A 294 -23.15 -0.02 0.12
N LEU A 295 -22.28 -0.48 -0.77
CA LEU A 295 -21.07 0.21 -1.20
C LEU A 295 -21.17 0.59 -2.68
N ASP A 296 -20.39 1.58 -3.10
CA ASP A 296 -20.33 1.95 -4.52
C ASP A 296 -19.42 0.99 -5.30
N MET A 297 -18.36 0.49 -4.66
CA MET A 297 -17.41 -0.45 -5.25
C MET A 297 -16.62 -1.19 -4.17
N VAL A 298 -15.89 -2.24 -4.55
CA VAL A 298 -14.98 -2.96 -3.65
C VAL A 298 -13.63 -3.28 -4.29
N PHE A 299 -12.60 -3.40 -3.46
CA PHE A 299 -11.35 -4.05 -3.82
C PHE A 299 -11.44 -5.55 -3.61
N GLU A 300 -11.21 -6.27 -4.68
CA GLU A 300 -11.05 -7.71 -4.71
C GLU A 300 -9.56 -8.07 -4.85
N PHE A 301 -9.12 -9.14 -4.18
CA PHE A 301 -7.70 -9.40 -3.93
C PHE A 301 -7.13 -10.59 -4.72
N SER A 302 -7.93 -11.33 -5.50
CA SER A 302 -7.51 -12.57 -6.16
C SER A 302 -6.27 -12.37 -7.01
N MET A 303 -6.24 -11.27 -7.78
CA MET A 303 -5.12 -10.96 -8.66
C MET A 303 -3.85 -10.62 -7.88
N ILE A 304 -3.94 -9.69 -6.92
CA ILE A 304 -2.79 -9.26 -6.11
C ILE A 304 -2.32 -10.34 -5.13
N ARG A 305 -3.03 -11.47 -4.98
CA ARG A 305 -2.61 -12.63 -4.20
C ARG A 305 -1.92 -13.73 -5.02
N LEU A 306 -1.86 -13.60 -6.34
CA LEU A 306 -1.02 -14.47 -7.16
C LEU A 306 0.43 -14.40 -6.67
N GLY A 307 1.09 -15.55 -6.58
CA GLY A 307 2.43 -15.63 -5.98
C GLY A 307 2.43 -16.02 -4.51
N THR A 308 1.32 -15.88 -3.77
CA THR A 308 1.25 -16.31 -2.36
C THR A 308 1.07 -17.83 -2.25
N GLY A 309 1.58 -18.45 -1.19
CA GLY A 309 1.37 -19.87 -0.89
C GLY A 309 -0.01 -20.20 -0.31
N GLY A 310 -0.94 -19.24 -0.35
CA GLY A 310 -2.17 -19.21 0.42
C GLY A 310 -2.21 -18.02 1.37
N MET A 311 -3.27 -17.88 2.15
CA MET A 311 -3.39 -16.81 3.16
C MET A 311 -2.95 -17.29 4.53
N PHE A 312 -2.65 -16.36 5.44
CA PHE A 312 -2.16 -16.64 6.79
C PHE A 312 -0.82 -17.38 6.74
N GLY A 313 -0.66 -18.53 7.41
CA GLY A 313 0.61 -19.26 7.56
C GLY A 313 1.52 -19.28 6.32
N PRO A 314 1.04 -19.73 5.15
CA PRO A 314 1.86 -19.83 3.95
C PRO A 314 1.94 -18.54 3.09
N LYS A 315 1.46 -17.38 3.54
CA LYS A 315 1.41 -16.13 2.74
C LYS A 315 2.72 -15.81 2.03
N TYR A 316 3.83 -15.89 2.77
CA TYR A 316 5.18 -15.57 2.26
C TYR A 316 5.96 -16.79 1.79
N LEU A 317 5.29 -17.92 1.53
CA LEU A 317 5.88 -19.04 0.81
C LEU A 317 5.52 -18.89 -0.67
N TYR A 318 6.43 -18.32 -1.46
CA TYR A 318 6.13 -17.94 -2.84
C TYR A 318 5.79 -19.15 -3.72
N VAL A 319 4.71 -19.04 -4.50
CA VAL A 319 4.28 -20.04 -5.48
C VAL A 319 4.21 -19.39 -6.87
N PRO A 320 5.03 -19.82 -7.85
CA PRO A 320 4.96 -19.31 -9.21
C PRO A 320 3.57 -19.49 -9.82
N PHE A 321 3.18 -18.56 -10.69
CA PHE A 321 1.91 -18.61 -11.41
C PHE A 321 2.14 -18.38 -12.91
N THR A 322 1.17 -18.78 -13.72
CA THR A 322 1.20 -18.64 -15.17
C THR A 322 0.31 -17.50 -15.66
N LEU A 323 0.57 -16.98 -16.86
CA LEU A 323 -0.28 -15.96 -17.48
C LEU A 323 -1.75 -16.42 -17.63
N PRO A 324 -2.07 -17.68 -18.02
CA PRO A 324 -3.45 -18.17 -18.02
C PRO A 324 -4.17 -18.06 -16.66
N GLN A 325 -3.47 -18.25 -15.53
CA GLN A 325 -4.07 -18.06 -14.21
C GLN A 325 -4.45 -16.60 -13.97
N LEU A 326 -3.57 -15.66 -14.34
CA LEU A 326 -3.86 -14.23 -14.29
C LEU A 326 -5.06 -13.86 -15.18
N LYS A 327 -5.07 -14.33 -16.43
CA LYS A 327 -6.15 -14.08 -17.40
C LYS A 327 -7.52 -14.55 -16.90
N LYS A 328 -7.57 -15.76 -16.32
CA LYS A 328 -8.81 -16.33 -15.75
C LYS A 328 -9.37 -15.47 -14.62
N ILE A 329 -8.49 -14.97 -13.74
CA ILE A 329 -8.88 -14.06 -12.65
C ILE A 329 -9.41 -12.73 -13.21
N VAL A 330 -8.68 -12.13 -14.16
CA VAL A 330 -9.12 -10.86 -14.79
C VAL A 330 -10.45 -11.05 -15.49
N SER A 331 -10.61 -12.10 -16.30
CA SER A 331 -11.83 -12.40 -17.03
C SER A 331 -13.04 -12.55 -16.09
N LYS A 332 -12.86 -13.30 -15.00
CA LYS A 332 -13.88 -13.45 -13.96
C LYS A 332 -14.34 -12.11 -13.38
N TRP A 333 -13.40 -11.25 -12.98
CA TRP A 333 -13.72 -9.96 -12.35
C TRP A 333 -14.07 -8.83 -13.33
N GLN A 334 -13.86 -9.03 -14.62
CA GLN A 334 -14.35 -8.12 -15.65
C GLN A 334 -15.75 -8.47 -16.13
N THR A 335 -16.15 -9.74 -16.04
CA THR A 335 -17.46 -10.22 -16.52
C THR A 335 -18.53 -10.30 -15.42
N PHE A 336 -18.16 -10.33 -14.13
CA PHE A 336 -19.16 -10.53 -13.07
C PHE A 336 -20.21 -9.42 -12.93
N ILE A 337 -19.91 -8.22 -13.41
CA ILE A 337 -20.86 -7.09 -13.40
C ILE A 337 -21.75 -7.07 -14.65
N GLU A 338 -21.44 -7.85 -15.69
CA GLU A 338 -22.21 -7.83 -16.94
C GLU A 338 -23.65 -8.28 -16.70
N GLY A 339 -24.61 -7.45 -17.11
CA GLY A 339 -26.04 -7.70 -16.89
C GLY A 339 -26.52 -7.46 -15.45
N THR A 340 -25.69 -6.85 -14.59
CA THR A 340 -26.04 -6.48 -13.21
C THR A 340 -26.13 -4.96 -13.03
N ASP A 341 -26.55 -4.50 -11.85
CA ASP A 341 -26.47 -3.11 -11.42
C ASP A 341 -25.26 -2.82 -10.51
N GLY A 342 -24.30 -3.76 -10.47
CA GLY A 342 -23.07 -3.67 -9.70
C GLY A 342 -21.98 -2.85 -10.39
N TRP A 343 -20.91 -2.56 -9.64
CA TRP A 343 -19.70 -1.92 -10.17
C TRP A 343 -18.42 -2.61 -9.69
N THR A 344 -17.33 -2.41 -10.44
CA THR A 344 -16.03 -3.04 -10.18
C THR A 344 -14.89 -2.02 -10.13
N THR A 345 -13.76 -2.43 -9.54
CA THR A 345 -12.52 -1.66 -9.47
C THR A 345 -11.42 -2.30 -10.32
N VAL A 346 -10.44 -1.49 -10.69
CA VAL A 346 -9.25 -1.91 -11.42
C VAL A 346 -8.03 -1.37 -10.70
N PHE A 347 -7.15 -2.25 -10.22
CA PHE A 347 -5.92 -1.88 -9.55
C PHE A 347 -4.94 -3.06 -9.56
N CYS A 348 -3.64 -2.78 -9.56
CA CYS A 348 -2.59 -3.80 -9.44
C CYS A 348 -1.53 -3.48 -8.39
N GLU A 349 -1.53 -2.27 -7.83
CA GLU A 349 -0.68 -1.85 -6.72
C GLU A 349 -1.52 -1.16 -5.65
N ASN A 350 -1.03 -1.26 -4.42
CA ASN A 350 -1.44 -0.45 -3.27
C ASN A 350 -0.32 -0.56 -2.22
N HIS A 351 -0.50 0.11 -1.08
CA HIS A 351 0.43 0.08 0.05
C HIS A 351 0.59 -1.28 0.80
N ASP A 352 -0.10 -2.36 0.36
CA ASP A 352 -0.11 -3.68 0.99
C ASP A 352 0.51 -4.78 0.13
N ASN A 353 1.15 -4.45 -0.99
CA ASN A 353 1.66 -5.41 -1.94
C ASN A 353 3.03 -5.01 -2.51
N GLY A 354 3.80 -6.00 -2.97
CA GLY A 354 4.97 -5.73 -3.83
C GLY A 354 4.58 -4.97 -5.11
N ARG A 355 5.53 -4.23 -5.69
CA ARG A 355 5.36 -3.43 -6.91
C ARG A 355 4.94 -4.30 -8.09
N ALA A 356 3.95 -3.85 -8.85
CA ALA A 356 3.35 -4.62 -9.94
C ALA A 356 4.37 -4.91 -11.04
N VAL A 357 5.23 -3.95 -11.39
CA VAL A 357 6.28 -4.18 -12.41
C VAL A 357 7.27 -5.28 -12.01
N SER A 358 7.56 -5.42 -10.70
CA SER A 358 8.43 -6.48 -10.19
C SER A 358 7.71 -7.82 -10.03
N ARG A 359 6.38 -7.83 -9.86
CA ARG A 359 5.58 -9.04 -9.64
C ARG A 359 5.01 -9.65 -10.92
N PHE A 360 4.58 -8.81 -11.85
CA PHE A 360 3.88 -9.21 -13.08
C PHE A 360 4.68 -8.90 -14.35
N GLY A 361 5.80 -8.20 -14.22
CA GLY A 361 6.70 -7.82 -15.31
C GLY A 361 8.09 -8.40 -15.15
N ASP A 362 9.04 -7.83 -15.89
CA ASP A 362 10.44 -8.19 -15.87
C ASP A 362 11.29 -6.92 -15.72
N CYS A 363 12.02 -6.82 -14.60
CA CYS A 363 12.89 -5.67 -14.30
C CYS A 363 14.39 -5.99 -14.52
N SER A 364 14.72 -7.06 -15.25
CA SER A 364 16.11 -7.52 -15.40
C SER A 364 16.98 -6.62 -16.28
N THR A 365 16.37 -5.85 -17.19
CA THR A 365 17.03 -4.80 -17.96
C THR A 365 16.15 -3.53 -18.00
N PRO A 366 16.73 -2.34 -18.26
CA PRO A 366 15.94 -1.11 -18.42
C PRO A 366 14.86 -1.20 -19.50
N GLU A 367 15.15 -1.88 -20.61
CA GLU A 367 14.21 -2.04 -21.74
C GLU A 367 13.01 -2.91 -21.33
N LEU A 368 13.27 -4.04 -20.68
CA LEU A 368 12.22 -4.94 -20.17
C LEU A 368 11.41 -4.28 -19.06
N TRP A 369 12.06 -3.51 -18.18
CA TRP A 369 11.39 -2.74 -17.13
C TRP A 369 10.41 -1.72 -17.72
N GLN A 370 10.86 -0.93 -18.69
CA GLN A 370 10.03 0.07 -19.35
C GLN A 370 8.87 -0.57 -20.13
N ALA A 371 9.14 -1.63 -20.89
CA ALA A 371 8.11 -2.38 -21.62
C ALA A 371 7.09 -3.02 -20.67
N SER A 372 7.54 -3.60 -19.56
CA SER A 372 6.68 -4.22 -18.54
C SER A 372 5.77 -3.20 -17.88
N ALA A 373 6.32 -2.05 -17.44
CA ALA A 373 5.55 -1.01 -16.78
C ALA A 373 4.48 -0.42 -17.71
N LYS A 374 4.82 -0.16 -18.98
CA LYS A 374 3.86 0.29 -20.00
C LYS A 374 2.80 -0.77 -20.33
N THR A 375 3.19 -2.04 -20.39
CA THR A 375 2.24 -3.14 -20.58
C THR A 375 1.23 -3.22 -19.45
N ILE A 376 1.68 -3.09 -18.20
CA ILE A 376 0.80 -3.05 -17.02
C ILE A 376 -0.09 -1.80 -17.04
N ALA A 377 0.45 -0.64 -17.43
CA ALA A 377 -0.34 0.59 -17.56
C ALA A 377 -1.47 0.42 -18.59
N LEU A 378 -1.16 -0.14 -19.76
CA LEU A 378 -2.13 -0.43 -20.81
C LEU A 378 -3.18 -1.43 -20.34
N TRP A 379 -2.74 -2.52 -19.71
CA TRP A 379 -3.62 -3.53 -19.14
C TRP A 379 -4.64 -2.91 -18.21
N GLN A 380 -4.21 -2.20 -17.17
CA GLN A 380 -5.11 -1.65 -16.16
C GLN A 380 -5.99 -0.53 -16.73
N ALA A 381 -5.43 0.37 -17.54
CA ALA A 381 -6.19 1.51 -18.08
C ALA A 381 -7.23 1.14 -19.14
N THR A 382 -7.28 -0.12 -19.60
CA THR A 382 -8.26 -0.59 -20.60
C THR A 382 -9.27 -1.62 -20.08
N LEU A 383 -9.25 -1.91 -18.77
CA LEU A 383 -10.27 -2.70 -18.07
C LEU A 383 -11.45 -1.84 -17.58
N THR A 384 -12.65 -2.43 -17.55
CA THR A 384 -13.88 -1.84 -17.01
C THR A 384 -13.79 -1.69 -15.50
N GLY A 385 -14.32 -0.57 -14.99
CA GLY A 385 -14.37 -0.26 -13.57
C GLY A 385 -13.65 1.04 -13.20
N THR A 386 -13.69 1.40 -11.92
CA THR A 386 -12.97 2.57 -11.40
C THR A 386 -11.47 2.24 -11.28
N LEU A 387 -10.60 3.05 -11.89
CA LEU A 387 -9.16 2.80 -11.93
C LEU A 387 -8.47 3.40 -10.69
N PHE A 388 -7.64 2.60 -10.02
CA PHE A 388 -6.78 3.05 -8.92
C PHE A 388 -5.31 2.87 -9.29
N LEU A 389 -4.55 3.95 -9.15
CA LEU A 389 -3.10 3.97 -9.25
C LEU A 389 -2.49 4.13 -7.87
N TYR A 390 -1.33 3.53 -7.64
CA TYR A 390 -0.58 3.71 -6.40
C TYR A 390 0.69 4.53 -6.62
N GLN A 391 1.09 5.32 -5.62
CA GLN A 391 2.25 6.19 -5.73
C GLN A 391 3.53 5.47 -6.18
N GLY A 392 4.07 5.87 -7.33
CA GLY A 392 5.30 5.37 -7.90
C GLY A 392 5.09 4.32 -8.98
N GLN A 393 3.85 3.83 -9.13
CA GLN A 393 3.47 2.94 -10.22
C GLN A 393 3.66 3.65 -11.58
N GLU A 394 3.32 4.94 -11.64
CA GLU A 394 3.43 5.79 -12.82
C GLU A 394 4.87 6.13 -13.21
N THR A 395 5.83 5.92 -12.31
CA THR A 395 7.27 6.05 -12.60
C THR A 395 7.98 4.71 -12.72
N GLY A 396 7.27 3.60 -12.50
CA GLY A 396 7.84 2.26 -12.56
C GLY A 396 8.73 1.91 -11.35
N MET A 397 8.47 2.46 -10.16
CA MET A 397 9.20 2.07 -8.94
C MET A 397 9.16 0.54 -8.75
N THR A 398 10.28 -0.04 -8.34
CA THR A 398 10.47 -1.49 -8.22
C THR A 398 10.50 -1.95 -6.76
N ASN A 399 10.43 -3.27 -6.55
CA ASN A 399 10.68 -3.85 -5.23
C ASN A 399 12.08 -3.50 -4.72
N MET A 400 12.26 -3.57 -3.40
CA MET A 400 13.57 -3.38 -2.77
C MET A 400 14.65 -4.25 -3.42
N PRO A 401 15.92 -3.77 -3.47
CA PRO A 401 17.03 -4.59 -3.97
C PRO A 401 17.17 -5.87 -3.15
N THR A 402 17.43 -7.00 -3.82
CA THR A 402 17.59 -8.31 -3.16
C THR A 402 18.76 -8.38 -2.17
N SER A 403 19.69 -7.42 -2.26
CA SER A 403 20.81 -7.22 -1.34
C SER A 403 20.41 -6.62 0.01
N TRP A 404 19.20 -6.07 0.14
CA TRP A 404 18.68 -5.59 1.42
C TRP A 404 18.23 -6.79 2.27
N GLY A 405 18.73 -6.85 3.51
CA GLY A 405 18.36 -7.89 4.46
C GLY A 405 17.08 -7.57 5.22
N ILE A 406 16.71 -8.44 6.15
CA ILE A 406 15.49 -8.31 6.96
C ILE A 406 15.46 -7.01 7.78
N GLU A 407 16.62 -6.43 8.09
CA GLU A 407 16.76 -5.17 8.83
C GLU A 407 16.17 -3.94 8.13
N GLU A 408 15.94 -4.00 6.82
CA GLU A 408 15.30 -2.92 6.05
C GLU A 408 13.75 -3.05 6.04
N TYR A 409 13.20 -4.19 6.44
CA TYR A 409 11.75 -4.42 6.55
C TYR A 409 11.26 -3.86 7.89
N LYS A 410 10.21 -3.04 7.84
CA LYS A 410 9.66 -2.35 9.01
C LYS A 410 8.25 -2.80 9.33
N ASP A 411 7.58 -3.39 8.36
CA ASP A 411 6.23 -3.90 8.50
C ASP A 411 6.14 -4.98 9.60
N VAL A 412 5.19 -4.79 10.50
CA VAL A 412 4.84 -5.76 11.54
C VAL A 412 4.48 -7.12 10.96
N GLU A 413 3.84 -7.17 9.78
CA GLU A 413 3.51 -8.44 9.14
C GLU A 413 4.76 -9.17 8.68
N SER A 414 5.62 -8.51 7.89
CA SER A 414 6.90 -9.05 7.41
C SER A 414 7.74 -9.60 8.57
N LEU A 415 7.90 -8.81 9.63
CA LEU A 415 8.71 -9.15 10.79
C LEU A 415 8.12 -10.34 11.57
N ASN A 416 6.80 -10.39 11.75
CA ASN A 416 6.16 -11.48 12.48
C ASN A 416 6.22 -12.82 11.73
N PHE A 417 6.00 -12.81 10.40
CA PHE A 417 6.15 -14.02 9.59
C PHE A 417 7.58 -14.54 9.57
N TYR A 418 8.56 -13.64 9.46
CA TYR A 418 9.97 -14.01 9.54
C TYR A 418 10.33 -14.55 10.93
N ALA A 419 9.84 -13.93 12.01
CA ALA A 419 10.04 -14.42 13.37
C ALA A 419 9.43 -15.81 13.59
N GLU A 420 8.23 -16.07 13.06
CA GLU A 420 7.61 -17.41 13.11
C GLU A 420 8.45 -18.45 12.35
N ALA A 421 9.00 -18.09 11.18
CA ALA A 421 9.92 -18.94 10.45
C ALA A 421 11.20 -19.23 11.25
N LEU A 422 11.77 -18.25 11.96
CA LEU A 422 12.93 -18.45 12.83
C LEU A 422 12.62 -19.42 13.99
N VAL A 423 11.44 -19.31 14.60
CA VAL A 423 11.01 -20.20 15.70
C VAL A 423 10.92 -21.66 15.24
N SER A 424 10.60 -21.90 13.96
CA SER A 424 10.56 -23.26 13.39
C SER A 424 11.93 -23.96 13.37
N LYS A 425 13.03 -23.21 13.38
CA LYS A 425 14.42 -23.68 13.22
C LYS A 425 14.68 -24.48 11.93
N ASP A 426 13.79 -24.37 10.95
CA ASP A 426 13.94 -24.94 9.63
C ASP A 426 14.61 -23.91 8.70
N GLU A 427 15.88 -24.15 8.37
CA GLU A 427 16.67 -23.27 7.48
C GLU A 427 16.01 -23.08 6.12
N LYS A 428 15.33 -24.10 5.59
CA LYS A 428 14.62 -24.00 4.31
C LYS A 428 13.42 -23.08 4.45
N ARG A 429 12.60 -23.25 5.49
CA ARG A 429 11.44 -22.36 5.75
C ARG A 429 11.87 -20.91 5.94
N ILE A 430 12.98 -20.67 6.65
CA ILE A 430 13.53 -19.32 6.84
C ILE A 430 13.94 -18.71 5.50
N ALA A 431 14.67 -19.46 4.66
CA ALA A 431 15.11 -19.00 3.35
C ALA A 431 13.92 -18.74 2.41
N ASP A 432 12.94 -19.65 2.36
CA ASP A 432 11.74 -19.53 1.53
C ASP A 432 10.88 -18.33 1.96
N THR A 433 10.73 -18.12 3.27
CA THR A 433 9.99 -16.96 3.81
C THR A 433 10.68 -15.65 3.42
N MET A 434 12.01 -15.57 3.56
CA MET A 434 12.76 -14.39 3.13
C MET A 434 12.65 -14.16 1.62
N GLN A 435 12.65 -15.23 0.83
CA GLN A 435 12.47 -15.13 -0.61
C GLN A 435 11.07 -14.64 -0.99
N GLY A 436 10.02 -15.11 -0.31
CA GLY A 436 8.67 -14.62 -0.52
C GLY A 436 8.50 -13.16 -0.08
N LEU A 437 9.13 -12.75 1.03
CA LEU A 437 9.15 -11.35 1.46
C LEU A 437 9.74 -10.43 0.38
N ARG A 438 10.84 -10.81 -0.26
CA ARG A 438 11.47 -10.05 -1.37
C ARG A 438 10.60 -9.84 -2.61
N ILE A 439 9.49 -10.57 -2.71
CA ILE A 439 8.57 -10.51 -3.86
C ILE A 439 7.26 -9.84 -3.43
N LEU A 440 6.72 -10.23 -2.28
CA LEU A 440 5.33 -10.00 -1.89
C LEU A 440 5.15 -8.97 -0.77
N ALA A 441 6.20 -8.61 -0.04
CA ALA A 441 6.07 -7.81 1.18
C ALA A 441 5.48 -6.42 0.91
N ARG A 442 4.70 -5.94 1.88
CA ARG A 442 4.07 -4.62 1.85
C ARG A 442 5.12 -3.51 1.80
N ASP A 443 6.25 -3.71 2.49
CA ASP A 443 7.38 -2.79 2.58
C ASP A 443 7.86 -2.24 1.22
N HIS A 444 7.81 -3.03 0.15
CA HIS A 444 8.23 -2.60 -1.19
C HIS A 444 7.44 -1.41 -1.73
N SER A 445 6.15 -1.34 -1.41
CA SER A 445 5.28 -0.22 -1.78
C SER A 445 5.48 1.01 -0.88
N ARG A 446 6.13 0.85 0.28
CA ARG A 446 6.22 1.87 1.34
C ARG A 446 7.53 2.66 1.33
N ILE A 447 8.48 2.32 0.45
CA ILE A 447 9.72 3.11 0.30
C ILE A 447 9.39 4.55 -0.11
N PRO A 448 10.11 5.58 0.40
CA PRO A 448 9.85 6.96 0.03
C PRO A 448 9.91 7.18 -1.48
N PHE A 449 8.98 8.00 -1.96
CA PHE A 449 8.76 8.28 -3.38
C PHE A 449 9.94 9.01 -4.02
N GLN A 450 10.22 8.71 -5.28
CA GLN A 450 11.41 9.17 -6.00
C GLN A 450 11.10 10.40 -6.87
N TRP A 451 11.24 11.60 -6.30
CA TRP A 451 10.94 12.86 -6.99
C TRP A 451 12.05 13.30 -7.95
N ASN A 452 13.30 13.21 -7.54
CA ASN A 452 14.47 13.62 -8.34
C ASN A 452 15.75 12.86 -7.94
N ASP A 453 16.89 13.23 -8.51
CA ASP A 453 18.20 12.60 -8.28
C ASP A 453 19.03 13.23 -7.12
N SER A 454 18.44 14.18 -6.39
CA SER A 454 19.07 14.78 -5.20
C SER A 454 19.09 13.80 -4.01
N PRO A 455 19.89 14.05 -2.95
CA PRO A 455 19.89 13.19 -1.76
C PRO A 455 18.47 12.90 -1.24
N ASN A 456 18.25 11.68 -0.75
CA ASN A 456 16.92 11.20 -0.36
C ASN A 456 15.87 11.30 -1.49
N ALA A 457 16.28 11.21 -2.76
CA ALA A 457 15.40 11.23 -3.93
C ALA A 457 14.47 12.46 -4.04
N GLY A 458 14.83 13.58 -3.41
CA GLY A 458 13.97 14.76 -3.30
C GLY A 458 12.70 14.56 -2.44
N PHE A 459 12.57 13.41 -1.76
CA PHE A 459 11.52 13.17 -0.79
C PHE A 459 11.67 14.10 0.42
N THR A 460 12.89 14.21 0.96
CA THR A 460 13.27 15.13 2.04
C THR A 460 14.66 15.72 1.76
N ASP A 461 15.10 16.65 2.60
CA ASP A 461 16.39 17.33 2.47
C ASP A 461 17.60 16.41 2.71
N ALA A 462 18.76 16.86 2.23
CA ALA A 462 20.01 16.15 2.42
C ALA A 462 20.40 16.08 3.91
N GLY A 463 20.82 14.88 4.36
CA GLY A 463 21.27 14.66 5.75
C GLY A 463 20.16 14.34 6.74
N VAL A 464 18.89 14.43 6.33
CA VAL A 464 17.74 13.95 7.11
C VAL A 464 17.67 12.43 7.04
N LYS A 465 17.43 11.78 8.18
CA LYS A 465 17.19 10.34 8.24
C LYS A 465 15.72 10.08 7.96
N THR A 466 15.42 9.53 6.79
CA THR A 466 14.06 9.14 6.41
C THR A 466 13.51 8.03 7.30
N TRP A 467 12.19 8.01 7.48
CA TRP A 467 11.50 6.99 8.26
C TRP A 467 11.73 5.59 7.68
N MET A 468 11.95 5.48 6.36
CA MET A 468 12.34 4.28 5.64
C MET A 468 13.37 4.66 4.57
N ARG A 469 14.34 3.78 4.28
CA ARG A 469 15.43 4.06 3.35
C ARG A 469 14.90 4.29 1.93
N VAL A 470 15.40 5.30 1.22
CA VAL A 470 15.10 5.52 -0.21
C VAL A 470 15.69 4.41 -1.08
N HIS A 471 15.01 4.06 -2.15
CA HIS A 471 15.49 3.02 -3.07
C HIS A 471 16.83 3.40 -3.70
N ASN A 472 17.69 2.44 -4.04
CA ASN A 472 19.03 2.73 -4.55
C ASN A 472 19.04 3.29 -5.99
N ASP A 473 17.98 3.06 -6.77
CA ASP A 473 17.89 3.46 -8.18
C ASP A 473 17.32 4.86 -8.40
N PHE A 474 17.05 5.63 -7.35
CA PHE A 474 16.36 6.93 -7.45
C PHE A 474 17.03 7.93 -8.39
N ARG A 475 18.33 7.76 -8.64
CA ARG A 475 19.04 8.58 -9.62
C ARG A 475 18.59 8.31 -11.04
N GLU A 476 18.16 7.09 -11.37
CA GLU A 476 17.69 6.71 -12.70
C GLU A 476 16.15 6.68 -12.80
N VAL A 477 15.48 6.22 -11.75
CA VAL A 477 14.03 6.17 -11.68
C VAL A 477 13.55 7.34 -10.83
N ASN A 478 13.09 8.43 -11.43
CA ASN A 478 12.46 9.52 -10.71
C ASN A 478 11.55 10.37 -11.60
N VAL A 479 10.68 11.16 -10.97
CA VAL A 479 9.72 12.03 -11.67
C VAL A 479 10.42 13.07 -12.54
N GLU A 480 11.43 13.77 -12.05
CA GLU A 480 12.10 14.86 -12.79
C GLU A 480 12.70 14.38 -14.13
N LYS A 481 13.38 13.23 -14.13
CA LYS A 481 13.91 12.60 -15.35
C LYS A 481 12.80 12.20 -16.33
N GLN A 482 11.68 11.68 -15.82
CA GLN A 482 10.62 11.13 -16.66
C GLN A 482 9.64 12.19 -17.20
N ILE A 483 9.48 13.34 -16.53
CA ILE A 483 8.57 14.41 -16.99
C ILE A 483 8.99 14.92 -18.38
N SER A 484 10.30 15.09 -18.61
CA SER A 484 10.83 15.65 -19.86
C SER A 484 11.04 14.61 -20.97
N ASP A 485 11.17 13.33 -20.63
CA ASP A 485 11.30 12.24 -21.59
C ASP A 485 9.93 11.78 -22.10
N SER A 486 9.61 12.12 -23.36
CA SER A 486 8.36 11.70 -24.02
C SER A 486 8.15 10.19 -24.12
N THR A 487 9.21 9.38 -23.99
CA THR A 487 9.13 7.92 -24.06
C THR A 487 9.01 7.25 -22.70
N SER A 488 9.07 8.04 -21.62
CA SER A 488 9.09 7.56 -20.23
C SER A 488 7.81 6.80 -19.84
N ILE A 489 7.90 6.04 -18.76
CA ILE A 489 6.75 5.35 -18.17
C ILE A 489 5.71 6.39 -17.75
N LEU A 490 6.13 7.48 -17.10
CA LEU A 490 5.25 8.56 -16.66
C LEU A 490 4.44 9.18 -17.81
N ASN A 491 5.09 9.53 -18.92
CA ASN A 491 4.38 10.12 -20.05
C ASN A 491 3.49 9.10 -20.76
N PHE A 492 3.86 7.82 -20.79
CA PHE A 492 2.95 6.76 -21.25
C PHE A 492 1.71 6.61 -20.36
N TYR A 493 1.84 6.72 -19.03
CA TYR A 493 0.69 6.75 -18.12
C TYR A 493 -0.24 7.94 -18.42
N LYS A 494 0.31 9.14 -18.65
CA LYS A 494 -0.50 10.31 -19.06
C LYS A 494 -1.26 10.04 -20.36
N GLU A 495 -0.60 9.44 -21.35
CA GLU A 495 -1.22 9.10 -22.64
C GLU A 495 -2.35 8.07 -22.48
N VAL A 496 -2.12 6.99 -21.73
CA VAL A 496 -3.13 5.93 -21.57
C VAL A 496 -4.31 6.36 -20.70
N LEU A 497 -4.09 7.23 -19.70
CA LEU A 497 -5.18 7.82 -18.91
C LEU A 497 -6.00 8.78 -19.76
N LYS A 498 -5.37 9.59 -20.61
CA LYS A 498 -6.07 10.42 -21.59
C LYS A 498 -6.88 9.56 -22.57
N LEU A 499 -6.31 8.46 -23.04
CA LEU A 499 -7.00 7.48 -23.89
C LEU A 499 -8.23 6.91 -23.17
N ARG A 500 -8.07 6.45 -21.92
CA ARG A 500 -9.16 5.93 -21.08
C ARG A 500 -10.32 6.92 -20.97
N LYS A 501 -10.03 8.19 -20.68
CA LYS A 501 -11.05 9.25 -20.56
C LYS A 501 -11.72 9.56 -21.91
N THR A 502 -10.95 9.61 -22.98
CA THR A 502 -11.45 9.89 -24.34
C THR A 502 -12.40 8.78 -24.84
N TYR A 503 -12.06 7.52 -24.55
CA TYR A 503 -12.81 6.33 -24.95
C TYR A 503 -13.45 5.63 -23.75
N LYS A 504 -14.03 6.40 -22.82
CA LYS A 504 -14.63 5.85 -21.60
C LYS A 504 -15.78 4.88 -21.86
N ASP A 505 -16.49 5.05 -22.97
CA ASP A 505 -17.48 4.12 -23.49
C ASP A 505 -16.94 2.69 -23.64
N LEU A 506 -15.68 2.56 -24.02
CA LEU A 506 -14.98 1.29 -24.19
C LEU A 506 -14.26 0.88 -22.92
N PHE A 507 -13.38 1.76 -22.43
CA PHE A 507 -12.39 1.38 -21.43
C PHE A 507 -12.90 1.51 -20.01
N VAL A 508 -13.94 2.30 -19.75
CA VAL A 508 -14.56 2.38 -18.41
C VAL A 508 -15.82 1.54 -18.34
N PHE A 509 -16.70 1.62 -19.34
CA PHE A 509 -18.05 1.03 -19.34
C PHE A 509 -18.24 -0.16 -20.28
N GLY A 510 -17.25 -0.47 -21.14
CA GLY A 510 -17.38 -1.50 -22.16
C GLY A 510 -17.45 -2.92 -21.60
N THR A 511 -18.03 -3.86 -22.35
CA THR A 511 -17.98 -5.29 -22.01
C THR A 511 -16.56 -5.84 -22.18
N PHE A 512 -16.30 -7.03 -21.66
CA PHE A 512 -14.99 -7.68 -21.73
C PHE A 512 -15.11 -9.09 -22.30
N ARG A 513 -14.32 -9.39 -23.33
CA ARG A 513 -14.21 -10.76 -23.87
C ARG A 513 -12.77 -11.17 -24.04
N LEU A 514 -12.33 -12.13 -23.21
CA LEU A 514 -10.99 -12.71 -23.28
C LEU A 514 -10.75 -13.40 -24.64
N LEU A 515 -9.52 -13.29 -25.14
CA LEU A 515 -8.99 -14.03 -26.28
C LEU A 515 -7.80 -14.87 -25.81
N GLU A 516 -7.50 -15.96 -26.52
CA GLU A 516 -6.32 -16.80 -26.28
C GLU A 516 -6.13 -17.17 -24.80
N GLU A 517 -7.18 -17.70 -24.17
CA GLU A 517 -7.24 -17.92 -22.71
C GLU A 517 -6.04 -18.71 -22.16
N ASP A 518 -5.62 -19.76 -22.86
CA ASP A 518 -4.55 -20.66 -22.43
C ASP A 518 -3.15 -20.28 -22.95
N ASP A 519 -3.01 -19.20 -23.73
CA ASP A 519 -1.70 -18.75 -24.23
C ASP A 519 -0.82 -18.21 -23.09
N GLU A 520 0.46 -18.60 -23.03
CA GLU A 520 1.37 -18.19 -21.95
C GLU A 520 2.15 -16.89 -22.24
N ALA A 521 2.03 -16.32 -23.43
CA ALA A 521 2.75 -15.14 -23.88
C ALA A 521 1.83 -13.94 -24.20
N ILE A 522 0.68 -14.16 -24.82
CA ILE A 522 -0.19 -13.09 -25.32
C ILE A 522 -1.40 -12.93 -24.42
N PHE A 523 -1.59 -11.75 -23.82
CA PHE A 523 -2.85 -11.38 -23.17
C PHE A 523 -3.63 -10.43 -24.05
N ALA A 524 -4.71 -10.92 -24.65
CA ALA A 524 -5.57 -10.14 -25.50
C ALA A 524 -7.05 -10.24 -25.12
N TYR A 525 -7.81 -9.18 -25.37
CA TYR A 525 -9.25 -9.16 -25.16
C TYR A 525 -9.93 -8.10 -26.03
N VAL A 526 -11.24 -8.27 -26.22
CA VAL A 526 -12.11 -7.31 -26.90
C VAL A 526 -12.87 -6.48 -25.86
N LYS A 527 -12.89 -5.18 -26.08
CA LYS A 527 -13.78 -4.21 -25.44
C LYS A 527 -14.86 -3.80 -26.42
N GLU A 528 -16.11 -3.78 -26.00
CA GLU A 528 -17.24 -3.32 -26.82
C GLU A 528 -18.11 -2.36 -26.03
N SER A 529 -18.47 -1.23 -26.65
CA SER A 529 -19.32 -0.24 -25.99
C SER A 529 -20.73 -0.82 -25.77
N PRO A 530 -21.34 -0.62 -24.60
CA PRO A 530 -22.66 -1.20 -24.29
C PRO A 530 -23.79 -0.55 -25.09
N HIS A 531 -23.54 0.64 -25.65
CA HIS A 531 -24.48 1.39 -26.48
C HIS A 531 -23.91 1.67 -27.86
N ARG A 532 -24.82 1.83 -28.83
CA ARG A 532 -24.47 2.29 -30.16
C ARG A 532 -24.19 3.78 -30.10
N ILE A 533 -23.04 4.20 -30.62
CA ILE A 533 -22.68 5.62 -30.67
C ILE A 533 -23.18 6.18 -31.99
N SER A 534 -23.92 7.28 -31.95
CA SER A 534 -24.15 8.11 -33.12
C SER A 534 -22.87 8.89 -33.40
N ASP A 535 -22.15 8.58 -34.48
CA ASP A 535 -21.10 9.46 -34.97
C ASP A 535 -21.77 10.78 -35.39
N LEU A 536 -21.66 11.81 -34.56
CA LEU A 536 -22.01 13.18 -34.92
C LEU A 536 -20.99 13.67 -35.95
N GLN A 537 -21.15 13.27 -37.22
CA GLN A 537 -20.54 13.99 -38.33
C GLN A 537 -21.43 15.19 -38.63
N ALA A 538 -20.92 16.38 -38.33
CA ALA A 538 -21.49 17.63 -38.82
C ALA A 538 -21.55 17.59 -40.36
N SER A 539 -22.74 17.72 -40.94
CA SER A 539 -22.89 17.98 -42.38
C SER A 539 -23.10 19.48 -42.60
N THR A 540 -22.16 20.14 -43.26
CA THR A 540 -22.49 21.30 -44.10
C THR A 540 -22.79 20.77 -45.50
N ASN A 541 -23.92 21.20 -46.09
CA ASN A 541 -24.34 21.02 -47.49
C ASN A 541 -25.27 19.84 -47.85
N GLY A 542 -26.25 19.50 -46.99
CA GLY A 542 -27.54 18.97 -47.49
C GLY A 542 -27.56 17.54 -48.06
N TYR A 543 -26.62 16.67 -47.70
CA TYR A 543 -26.72 15.23 -47.97
C TYR A 543 -27.17 14.48 -46.70
N SER A 544 -28.20 13.64 -46.83
CA SER A 544 -28.63 12.75 -45.75
C SER A 544 -27.59 11.64 -45.54
N ILE A 545 -26.90 11.67 -44.40
CA ILE A 545 -26.01 10.58 -43.97
C ILE A 545 -26.88 9.50 -43.31
N GLN A 546 -26.86 8.27 -43.85
CA GLN A 546 -27.35 7.12 -43.08
C GLN A 546 -26.40 6.89 -41.91
N CYS A 547 -26.80 7.31 -40.70
CA CYS A 547 -26.12 6.91 -39.46
C CYS A 547 -26.20 5.38 -39.33
N ARG A 548 -25.09 4.68 -39.56
CA ARG A 548 -24.95 3.29 -39.15
C ARG A 548 -24.49 3.29 -37.70
N GLU A 549 -25.43 3.38 -36.78
CA GLU A 549 -25.21 3.15 -35.36
C GLU A 549 -24.54 1.79 -35.14
N LYS A 550 -23.25 1.77 -34.80
CA LYS A 550 -22.52 0.56 -34.43
C LYS A 550 -21.89 0.73 -33.06
N ASN A 551 -21.78 -0.36 -32.32
CA ASN A 551 -20.99 -0.38 -31.10
C ASN A 551 -19.53 -0.15 -31.47
N ARG A 552 -18.86 0.74 -30.74
CA ARG A 552 -17.41 0.88 -30.84
C ARG A 552 -16.79 -0.39 -30.29
N ARG A 553 -15.75 -0.89 -30.94
CA ARG A 553 -15.00 -2.08 -30.50
C ARG A 553 -13.52 -1.80 -30.55
N ALA A 554 -12.79 -2.29 -29.56
CA ALA A 554 -11.34 -2.25 -29.51
C ALA A 554 -10.79 -3.63 -29.14
N VAL A 555 -9.66 -3.97 -29.73
CA VAL A 555 -8.85 -5.13 -29.36
C VAL A 555 -7.62 -4.61 -28.64
N VAL A 556 -7.40 -5.10 -27.43
CA VAL A 556 -6.18 -4.85 -26.64
C VAL A 556 -5.34 -6.10 -26.74
N ILE A 557 -4.06 -5.95 -27.09
CA ILE A 557 -3.10 -7.06 -27.24
C ILE A 557 -1.82 -6.68 -26.51
N MET A 558 -1.37 -7.56 -25.64
CA MET A 558 -0.19 -7.38 -24.80
C MET A 558 0.69 -8.62 -24.86
N ASN A 559 1.99 -8.43 -25.02
CA ASN A 559 2.97 -9.50 -25.01
C ASN A 559 3.67 -9.52 -23.63
N PHE A 560 3.39 -10.56 -22.85
CA PHE A 560 3.99 -10.84 -21.54
C PHE A 560 5.24 -11.74 -21.66
N SER A 561 5.75 -11.98 -22.87
CA SER A 561 6.99 -12.71 -23.11
C SER A 561 8.14 -11.80 -23.55
N ARG A 562 9.37 -12.29 -23.40
CA ARG A 562 10.60 -11.58 -23.82
C ARG A 562 10.84 -11.58 -25.32
N ASN A 563 10.09 -12.39 -26.06
CA ASN A 563 10.30 -12.60 -27.49
C ASN A 563 9.20 -11.90 -28.26
N ASP A 564 9.55 -11.36 -29.42
CA ASP A 564 8.54 -10.90 -30.38
C ASP A 564 7.59 -12.03 -30.76
N ARG A 565 6.33 -11.66 -30.98
CA ARG A 565 5.25 -12.57 -31.34
C ARG A 565 4.48 -12.00 -32.50
N ASP A 566 4.04 -12.88 -33.39
CA ASP A 566 3.08 -12.50 -34.41
C ASP A 566 1.82 -11.97 -33.73
N CYS A 567 1.35 -10.82 -34.18
CA CYS A 567 0.16 -10.27 -33.59
C CYS A 567 -1.08 -10.97 -34.14
N LEU A 568 -2.10 -11.06 -33.29
CA LEU A 568 -3.40 -11.60 -33.66
C LEU A 568 -4.00 -10.82 -34.82
N ASP A 569 -4.78 -11.50 -35.67
CA ASP A 569 -5.47 -10.87 -36.79
C ASP A 569 -6.61 -9.97 -36.29
N VAL A 570 -6.27 -8.71 -36.00
CA VAL A 570 -7.19 -7.68 -35.52
C VAL A 570 -8.40 -7.51 -36.44
N ARG A 571 -8.22 -7.68 -37.76
CA ARG A 571 -9.30 -7.56 -38.75
C ARG A 571 -10.32 -8.66 -38.58
N SER A 572 -9.86 -9.90 -38.49
CA SER A 572 -10.71 -11.07 -38.25
C SER A 572 -11.45 -10.93 -36.91
N ILE A 573 -10.75 -10.52 -35.85
CA ILE A 573 -11.33 -10.37 -34.51
C ILE A 573 -12.42 -9.30 -34.47
N LEU A 574 -12.19 -8.14 -35.11
CA LEU A 574 -13.14 -7.04 -35.14
C LEU A 574 -14.19 -7.18 -36.25
N GLY A 575 -13.99 -8.04 -37.24
CA GLY A 575 -14.89 -8.21 -38.38
C GLY A 575 -15.03 -6.93 -39.22
N CYS A 576 -13.93 -6.21 -39.46
CA CYS A 576 -13.89 -4.99 -40.29
C CYS A 576 -12.81 -5.06 -41.38
N GLY A 577 -13.04 -4.35 -42.49
CA GLY A 577 -12.07 -4.19 -43.58
C GLY A 577 -11.06 -3.06 -43.33
N ASP A 578 -10.11 -2.87 -44.25
CA ASP A 578 -8.93 -1.99 -44.06
C ASP A 578 -9.27 -0.52 -43.78
N GLU A 579 -10.37 0.01 -44.31
CA GLU A 579 -10.81 1.41 -44.08
C GLU A 579 -11.46 1.64 -42.70
N GLY A 580 -11.59 0.61 -41.85
CA GLY A 580 -12.33 0.64 -40.59
C GLY A 580 -11.53 0.45 -39.30
N ILE A 581 -10.19 0.41 -39.36
CA ILE A 581 -9.32 0.19 -38.19
C ILE A 581 -8.46 1.43 -37.92
N ALA A 582 -8.64 2.02 -36.74
CA ALA A 582 -7.77 3.07 -36.23
C ALA A 582 -6.86 2.52 -35.12
N LYS A 583 -5.56 2.80 -35.20
CA LYS A 583 -4.62 2.47 -34.12
C LYS A 583 -4.73 3.53 -33.03
N LEU A 584 -5.28 3.14 -31.88
CA LEU A 584 -5.53 4.07 -30.77
C LEU A 584 -4.28 4.38 -29.95
N LEU A 585 -3.45 3.37 -29.71
CA LEU A 585 -2.18 3.50 -29.00
C LEU A 585 -1.22 2.42 -29.51
N ALA A 586 0.06 2.75 -29.55
CA ALA A 586 1.14 1.81 -29.81
C ALA A 586 2.39 2.27 -29.08
N ASP A 587 3.03 1.38 -28.33
CA ASP A 587 4.44 1.64 -28.02
C ASP A 587 5.23 1.59 -29.34
N ARG A 588 6.23 2.44 -29.48
CA ARG A 588 6.97 2.62 -30.75
C ARG A 588 7.87 1.40 -31.03
N VAL A 589 7.27 0.29 -31.42
CA VAL A 589 7.92 -0.78 -32.19
C VAL A 589 6.93 -1.27 -33.25
N SER A 590 7.48 -1.54 -34.43
CA SER A 590 6.87 -1.58 -35.76
C SER A 590 5.50 -2.24 -35.91
N TYR A 591 4.60 -1.50 -36.57
CA TYR A 591 3.51 -2.10 -37.35
C TYR A 591 3.44 -1.59 -38.79
N ALA A 592 4.19 -0.52 -39.08
CA ALA A 592 4.31 0.01 -40.43
C ALA A 592 4.93 -1.01 -41.41
N GLU A 593 5.66 -2.02 -40.90
CA GLU A 593 6.28 -3.06 -41.72
C GLU A 593 5.37 -4.28 -41.94
N ALA A 594 4.48 -4.61 -41.00
CA ALA A 594 3.60 -5.78 -41.11
C ALA A 594 2.40 -5.55 -42.05
N ALA A 595 1.96 -4.30 -42.22
CA ALA A 595 0.89 -3.96 -43.18
C ALA A 595 1.37 -3.92 -44.65
N ALA A 596 2.69 -3.92 -44.88
CA ALA A 596 3.28 -3.80 -46.21
C ALA A 596 3.72 -5.13 -46.85
N SER A 597 3.77 -6.23 -46.09
CA SER A 597 4.06 -7.55 -46.66
C SER A 597 2.76 -8.31 -46.97
N GLY A 598 2.31 -8.21 -48.22
CA GLY A 598 1.53 -9.27 -48.85
C GLY A 598 2.23 -10.63 -48.76
N PRO A 599 1.53 -11.74 -49.03
CA PRO A 599 2.06 -13.08 -48.74
C PRO A 599 3.37 -13.32 -49.49
N ARG A 600 4.49 -13.40 -48.74
CA ARG A 600 5.81 -13.71 -49.30
C ARG A 600 5.97 -15.23 -49.41
N GLN A 601 6.26 -15.66 -50.62
CA GLN A 601 6.65 -17.03 -50.98
C GLN A 601 7.97 -17.42 -50.29
N THR A 602 8.10 -18.72 -50.05
CA THR A 602 9.25 -19.40 -49.44
C THR A 602 10.56 -19.17 -50.20
N PRO A 603 11.72 -19.02 -49.53
CA PRO A 603 12.99 -18.79 -50.22
C PRO A 603 13.78 -20.08 -50.44
N GLU A 604 14.14 -20.32 -51.70
CA GLU A 604 15.34 -21.06 -52.08
C GLU A 604 16.20 -20.14 -52.98
N GLU A 605 17.52 -20.30 -52.85
CA GLU A 605 18.60 -19.73 -53.65
C GLU A 605 19.22 -18.37 -53.26
N ALA A 606 20.52 -18.46 -53.02
CA ALA A 606 21.47 -17.42 -52.68
C ALA A 606 22.37 -17.08 -53.89
N ALA A 607 22.76 -15.82 -54.07
CA ALA A 607 24.09 -15.39 -54.57
C ALA A 607 24.23 -13.85 -54.56
N ALA A 608 25.44 -13.38 -54.24
CA ALA A 608 25.93 -12.00 -54.01
C ALA A 608 26.12 -11.15 -55.30
N PRO A 609 26.75 -9.94 -55.32
CA PRO A 609 27.21 -8.99 -54.27
C PRO A 609 26.83 -7.48 -54.51
N GLN A 610 27.11 -6.60 -53.53
CA GLN A 610 27.08 -5.11 -53.57
C GLN A 610 28.22 -4.49 -54.44
N PRO A 611 28.31 -3.17 -54.84
CA PRO A 611 28.13 -1.91 -54.03
C PRO A 611 27.74 -0.62 -54.87
N PRO A 612 27.98 0.68 -54.49
CA PRO A 612 28.18 1.38 -53.20
C PRO A 612 27.27 2.64 -52.94
N GLU A 613 27.36 3.14 -51.69
CA GLU A 613 27.13 4.49 -51.08
C GLU A 613 26.48 5.66 -51.86
N ILE A 614 25.51 6.33 -51.20
CA ILE A 614 25.45 7.81 -51.12
C ILE A 614 24.99 8.24 -49.71
N ILE A 615 25.79 9.11 -49.10
CA ILE A 615 25.55 9.88 -47.88
C ILE A 615 24.73 11.13 -48.25
N SER A 616 23.65 11.41 -47.52
CA SER A 616 23.25 12.80 -47.25
C SER A 616 22.42 12.89 -45.97
N SER A 617 23.06 13.42 -44.94
CA SER A 617 22.42 14.10 -43.81
C SER A 617 21.62 15.30 -44.30
N GLU A 618 20.38 15.46 -43.85
CA GLU A 618 19.82 16.77 -43.56
C GLU A 618 18.63 16.66 -42.61
N SER A 619 18.77 17.34 -41.48
CA SER A 619 17.75 17.63 -40.50
C SER A 619 16.65 18.51 -41.10
N ALA A 620 15.40 18.11 -40.94
CA ALA A 620 14.27 19.02 -41.06
C ALA A 620 13.30 18.79 -39.90
N SER A 621 13.50 19.56 -38.84
CA SER A 621 12.46 19.88 -37.87
C SER A 621 11.35 20.67 -38.59
N THR A 622 10.12 20.17 -38.57
CA THR A 622 8.93 21.03 -38.68
C THR A 622 7.77 20.35 -37.95
N ALA A 623 7.66 20.61 -36.65
CA ALA A 623 6.38 20.56 -35.97
C ALA A 623 5.85 22.01 -35.93
N SER A 624 4.71 22.23 -36.56
CA SER A 624 3.96 23.49 -36.48
C SER A 624 2.56 23.12 -36.02
N LEU A 625 2.21 23.50 -34.79
CA LEU A 625 0.84 23.58 -34.32
C LEU A 625 0.65 25.02 -33.89
N VAL A 626 -0.05 25.76 -34.76
CA VAL A 626 -0.53 27.11 -34.52
C VAL A 626 -1.81 26.96 -33.72
N ASP A 627 -1.77 27.42 -32.47
CA ASP A 627 -2.93 27.64 -31.63
C ASP A 627 -3.45 29.06 -31.90
N VAL A 628 -4.65 29.14 -32.48
CA VAL A 628 -5.42 30.38 -32.63
C VAL A 628 -6.83 30.07 -32.15
N ASP A 629 -7.03 30.13 -30.83
CA ASP A 629 -8.19 30.79 -30.21
C ASP A 629 -7.98 30.90 -28.70
N THR A 630 -7.31 31.97 -28.27
CA THR A 630 -7.33 32.43 -26.88
C THR A 630 -7.77 33.90 -26.86
N PRO A 631 -8.93 34.25 -26.28
CA PRO A 631 -9.17 35.61 -25.84
C PRO A 631 -8.53 35.79 -24.46
N SER A 632 -7.56 36.70 -24.41
CA SER A 632 -6.80 37.04 -23.22
C SER A 632 -7.46 38.18 -22.42
N VAL A 633 -7.19 38.13 -21.09
CA VAL A 633 -7.13 39.23 -20.11
C VAL A 633 -8.45 39.77 -19.53
N ARG A 634 -8.58 39.68 -18.18
CA ARG A 634 -8.65 40.87 -17.30
C ARG A 634 -8.33 40.57 -15.82
N THR A 635 -7.19 41.15 -15.43
CA THR A 635 -6.74 41.69 -14.14
C THR A 635 -7.71 41.75 -12.95
N VAL A 636 -7.14 41.37 -11.80
CA VAL A 636 -7.56 41.58 -10.41
C VAL A 636 -7.59 43.06 -10.02
N PRO A 637 -8.57 43.50 -9.21
CA PRO A 637 -8.41 44.63 -8.30
C PRO A 637 -8.11 44.12 -6.87
N SER A 638 -6.99 44.60 -6.32
CA SER A 638 -6.76 44.67 -4.88
C SER A 638 -7.80 45.60 -4.26
N ASP A 639 -8.32 45.25 -3.08
CA ASP A 639 -8.63 46.13 -1.94
C ASP A 639 -9.56 45.40 -0.94
N PHE A 640 -9.57 45.86 0.32
CA PHE A 640 -10.13 45.29 1.55
C PHE A 640 -9.14 44.36 2.29
N GLY A 641 -8.62 44.68 3.48
CA GLY A 641 -9.04 45.66 4.48
C GLY A 641 -8.83 45.00 5.84
N GLU A 642 -7.90 45.54 6.63
CA GLU A 642 -7.48 45.04 7.94
C GLU A 642 -8.67 44.87 8.90
N GLN A 643 -8.72 43.73 9.60
CA GLN A 643 -9.36 43.64 10.92
C GLN A 643 -8.37 43.00 11.91
N GLU A 644 -7.96 43.81 12.87
CA GLU A 644 -7.12 43.43 14.01
C GLU A 644 -7.78 42.35 14.87
N ILE A 645 -7.05 41.26 15.13
CA ILE A 645 -7.27 40.41 16.31
C ILE A 645 -5.96 40.39 17.07
N GLN A 646 -6.02 40.80 18.34
CA GLN A 646 -4.89 40.94 19.26
C GLN A 646 -4.11 39.63 19.39
N THR A 647 -2.86 39.63 18.92
CA THR A 647 -1.89 38.55 19.18
C THR A 647 -0.92 38.95 20.28
N GLU A 648 -0.66 38.02 21.20
CA GLU A 648 0.40 38.08 22.20
C GLU A 648 1.74 38.53 21.59
N THR A 649 2.45 39.39 22.33
CA THR A 649 3.55 40.20 21.81
C THR A 649 4.78 39.38 21.40
N GLN A 650 5.44 39.81 20.31
CA GLN A 650 6.73 39.29 19.79
C GLN A 650 7.80 39.07 20.88
N ALA A 651 7.77 39.87 21.96
CA ALA A 651 8.68 39.73 23.09
C ALA A 651 8.53 38.39 23.84
N ALA A 652 7.32 37.85 23.95
CA ALA A 652 7.07 36.57 24.63
C ALA A 652 7.57 35.37 23.80
N ARG A 653 7.52 35.47 22.45
CA ARG A 653 8.12 34.48 21.55
C ARG A 653 9.64 34.47 21.62
N GLN A 654 10.26 35.66 21.69
CA GLN A 654 11.72 35.77 21.77
C GLN A 654 12.26 35.18 23.09
N GLU A 655 11.59 35.39 24.23
CA GLU A 655 12.01 34.82 25.52
C GLU A 655 11.93 33.28 25.55
N LEU A 656 10.93 32.69 24.88
CA LEU A 656 10.80 31.24 24.75
C LEU A 656 11.86 30.63 23.83
N GLU A 657 12.21 31.31 22.74
CA GLU A 657 13.29 30.87 21.84
C GLU A 657 14.67 30.95 22.53
N ASP A 658 14.95 32.03 23.25
CA ASP A 658 16.19 32.21 24.00
C ASP A 658 16.32 31.18 25.16
N ALA A 659 15.20 30.72 25.72
CA ALA A 659 15.18 29.65 26.71
C ALA A 659 15.44 28.28 26.08
N ALA A 660 14.89 28.03 24.89
CA ALA A 660 15.10 26.79 24.14
C ALA A 660 16.55 26.65 23.63
N GLU A 661 17.18 27.75 23.18
CA GLU A 661 18.59 27.73 22.79
C GLU A 661 19.53 27.45 23.96
N ARG A 662 19.26 28.02 25.14
CA ARG A 662 20.03 27.74 26.36
C ARG A 662 19.94 26.26 26.75
N ALA A 663 18.73 25.67 26.69
CA ALA A 663 18.53 24.25 26.95
C ALA A 663 19.25 23.35 25.93
N ARG A 664 19.27 23.73 24.64
CA ARG A 664 19.99 23.01 23.58
C ARG A 664 21.50 23.08 23.77
N ALA A 665 22.04 24.24 24.17
CA ALA A 665 23.46 24.41 24.45
C ALA A 665 23.94 23.55 25.64
N GLU A 666 23.14 23.47 26.71
CA GLU A 666 23.43 22.61 27.87
C GLU A 666 23.38 21.12 27.52
N ALA A 667 22.40 20.70 26.71
CA ALA A 667 22.31 19.34 26.19
C ALA A 667 23.51 18.98 25.29
N HIS A 668 24.00 19.93 24.48
CA HIS A 668 25.16 19.73 23.62
C HIS A 668 26.47 19.61 24.42
N LEU A 669 26.60 20.35 25.53
CA LEU A 669 27.72 20.28 26.45
C LEU A 669 27.75 18.94 27.21
N ALA A 670 26.58 18.42 27.59
CA ALA A 670 26.43 17.10 28.20
C ALA A 670 26.80 15.95 27.23
N LYS A 671 26.41 16.07 25.95
CA LYS A 671 26.74 15.10 24.89
C LYS A 671 28.25 15.06 24.59
N LYS A 672 28.93 16.21 24.64
CA LYS A 672 30.39 16.34 24.41
C LYS A 672 31.24 15.75 25.55
N LYS A 673 30.75 15.76 26.80
CA LYS A 673 31.40 15.10 27.94
C LYS A 673 31.22 13.57 27.96
N GLY A 674 30.15 13.05 27.35
CA GLY A 674 29.88 11.61 27.24
C GLY A 674 30.67 10.89 26.14
N SER A 675 30.88 11.55 24.99
CA SER A 675 31.48 10.91 23.81
C SER A 675 32.98 10.59 23.94
N GLY A 676 33.72 11.35 24.78
CA GLY A 676 35.15 11.12 25.01
C GLY A 676 35.49 9.82 25.74
N LYS A 677 34.54 9.25 26.52
CA LYS A 677 34.72 7.96 27.21
C LYS A 677 34.23 6.77 26.38
N ALA A 678 33.20 6.96 25.56
CA ALA A 678 32.69 5.93 24.64
C ALA A 678 33.72 5.60 23.54
N ARG A 679 34.42 6.61 23.00
CA ARG A 679 35.41 6.42 21.93
C ARG A 679 36.67 5.64 22.38
N LYS A 680 37.00 5.64 23.67
CA LYS A 680 38.06 4.79 24.25
C LYS A 680 37.60 3.35 24.49
N ALA A 681 36.32 3.14 24.80
CA ALA A 681 35.75 1.80 24.96
C ALA A 681 35.59 1.08 23.61
N ASP A 682 35.23 1.82 22.56
CA ASP A 682 35.05 1.29 21.21
C ASP A 682 36.37 0.90 20.55
N SER A 683 37.42 1.71 20.75
CA SER A 683 38.79 1.37 20.35
C SER A 683 39.34 0.14 21.06
N PHE A 684 38.98 -0.06 22.34
CA PHE A 684 39.38 -1.25 23.11
C PHE A 684 38.63 -2.51 22.65
N LEU A 685 37.33 -2.40 22.37
CA LEU A 685 36.51 -3.51 21.87
C LEU A 685 36.90 -3.92 20.45
N THR A 686 37.20 -2.95 19.57
CA THR A 686 37.62 -3.24 18.20
C THR A 686 38.98 -3.96 18.17
N GLN A 687 39.91 -3.55 19.04
CA GLN A 687 41.22 -4.20 19.18
C GLN A 687 41.14 -5.56 19.90
N TRP A 688 40.11 -5.76 20.75
CA TRP A 688 39.78 -7.03 21.39
C TRP A 688 39.23 -8.06 20.41
N PHE A 689 38.32 -7.66 19.50
CA PHE A 689 37.80 -8.54 18.45
C PHE A 689 38.87 -8.94 17.42
N ALA A 690 39.80 -8.03 17.09
CA ALA A 690 40.93 -8.33 16.19
C ALA A 690 41.90 -9.39 16.78
N ASN A 691 42.01 -9.49 18.11
CA ASN A 691 42.85 -10.48 18.78
C ASN A 691 42.13 -11.83 19.02
N LEU A 692 40.82 -11.91 18.78
CA LEU A 692 40.03 -13.15 18.84
C LEU A 692 40.05 -13.93 17.52
N SER A 693 40.33 -13.25 16.40
CA SER A 693 40.41 -13.87 15.06
C SER A 693 41.74 -14.59 14.77
N ASP A 694 42.79 -14.34 15.56
CA ASP A 694 44.06 -15.07 15.46
C ASP A 694 44.17 -16.08 16.61
N GLY A 695 43.94 -17.36 16.27
CA GLY A 695 43.78 -18.45 17.23
C GLY A 695 44.89 -18.51 18.29
N ALA A 696 44.51 -18.32 19.56
CA ALA A 696 45.42 -18.42 20.70
C ALA A 696 44.83 -19.23 21.86
N SER A 697 45.76 -19.92 22.56
CA SER A 697 45.58 -21.07 23.46
C SER A 697 44.67 -20.92 24.70
N LYS A 698 44.25 -22.08 25.24
CA LYS A 698 43.36 -22.28 26.41
C LYS A 698 43.74 -21.50 27.69
N ALA A 699 44.99 -21.08 27.86
CA ALA A 699 45.42 -20.29 29.02
C ALA A 699 44.95 -18.83 28.96
N LEU A 700 44.79 -18.26 27.76
CA LEU A 700 44.34 -16.88 27.57
C LEU A 700 42.82 -16.74 27.81
N VAL A 701 42.06 -17.80 27.54
CA VAL A 701 40.61 -17.85 27.80
C VAL A 701 40.31 -17.85 29.30
N ALA A 702 41.14 -18.54 30.11
CA ALA A 702 40.96 -18.59 31.56
C ALA A 702 41.26 -17.25 32.27
N SER A 703 42.30 -16.53 31.85
CA SER A 703 42.61 -15.19 32.39
C SER A 703 41.55 -14.16 32.01
N ASN A 704 40.96 -14.29 30.81
CA ASN A 704 39.95 -13.36 30.31
C ASN A 704 38.58 -13.59 30.97
N LEU A 705 38.27 -14.82 31.38
CA LEU A 705 37.05 -15.12 32.15
C LEU A 705 37.07 -14.48 33.55
N ALA A 706 38.23 -14.48 34.22
CA ALA A 706 38.39 -13.84 35.53
C ALA A 706 38.19 -12.31 35.46
N ALA A 707 38.62 -11.67 34.38
CA ALA A 707 38.42 -10.23 34.15
C ALA A 707 36.94 -9.87 33.91
N VAL A 708 36.20 -10.71 33.17
CA VAL A 708 34.76 -10.53 32.91
C VAL A 708 33.95 -10.67 34.20
N VAL A 709 34.31 -11.63 35.07
CA VAL A 709 33.66 -11.81 36.37
C VAL A 709 33.92 -10.63 37.30
N GLY A 710 35.16 -10.12 37.35
CA GLY A 710 35.52 -8.94 38.14
C GLY A 710 34.80 -7.67 37.70
N LEU A 711 34.68 -7.45 36.39
CA LEU A 711 33.99 -6.28 35.84
C LEU A 711 32.48 -6.33 36.08
N SER A 712 31.89 -7.52 35.99
CA SER A 712 30.46 -7.74 36.24
C SER A 712 30.09 -7.52 37.72
N ALA A 713 30.93 -7.98 38.65
CA ALA A 713 30.75 -7.73 40.07
C ALA A 713 30.87 -6.24 40.43
N TYR A 714 31.82 -5.52 39.82
CA TYR A 714 31.99 -4.07 40.01
C TYR A 714 30.78 -3.27 39.49
N LEU A 715 30.24 -3.64 38.34
CA LEU A 715 29.06 -3.00 37.75
C LEU A 715 27.78 -3.28 38.57
N GLY A 716 27.63 -4.51 39.09
CA GLY A 716 26.55 -4.87 40.01
C GLY A 716 26.58 -4.03 41.29
N PHE A 717 27.76 -3.84 41.90
CA PHE A 717 27.91 -3.05 43.12
C PHE A 717 27.63 -1.55 42.91
N LYS A 718 28.01 -1.01 41.74
CA LYS A 718 27.67 0.37 41.33
C LYS A 718 26.18 0.56 41.08
N ALA A 719 25.52 -0.42 40.47
CA ALA A 719 24.08 -0.38 40.23
C ALA A 719 23.28 -0.44 41.55
N TRP A 720 23.73 -1.27 42.51
CA TRP A 720 23.16 -1.32 43.86
C TRP A 720 23.25 0.04 44.58
N GLY A 721 24.42 0.67 44.55
CA GLY A 721 24.62 1.99 45.15
C GLY A 721 23.86 3.14 44.46
N LEU A 722 23.32 2.93 43.25
CA LEU A 722 22.44 3.89 42.56
C LEU A 722 20.96 3.63 42.87
N TYR A 723 20.59 2.37 43.12
CA TYR A 723 19.27 1.97 43.61
C TYR A 723 18.99 2.50 45.02
N GLU A 724 19.93 2.36 45.96
CA GLU A 724 19.78 2.90 47.33
C GLU A 724 19.63 4.43 47.37
N ARG A 725 20.09 5.13 46.33
CA ARG A 725 19.95 6.58 46.18
C ARG A 725 18.73 7.00 45.37
N GLY A 726 17.82 6.08 45.06
CA GLY A 726 16.56 6.34 44.34
C GLY A 726 16.73 6.73 42.87
N ARG A 727 17.92 6.52 42.29
CA ARG A 727 18.25 6.93 40.91
C ARG A 727 18.12 5.83 39.88
N LEU A 728 17.78 4.61 40.30
CA LEU A 728 17.56 3.44 39.44
C LEU A 728 16.40 2.61 40.00
N GLY A 729 15.54 2.08 39.13
CA GLY A 729 14.45 1.15 39.52
C GLY A 729 14.90 -0.31 39.60
N TRP A 730 14.21 -1.13 40.41
CA TRP A 730 14.55 -2.54 40.70
C TRP A 730 14.70 -3.43 39.44
N LYS A 731 13.89 -3.17 38.40
CA LYS A 731 13.98 -3.89 37.11
C LYS A 731 15.36 -3.75 36.43
N ASN A 732 16.08 -2.65 36.68
CA ASN A 732 17.40 -2.41 36.10
C ASN A 732 18.56 -3.00 36.93
N VAL A 733 18.29 -3.40 38.18
CA VAL A 733 19.27 -4.10 39.05
C VAL A 733 19.36 -5.59 38.67
N GLY A 734 18.25 -6.17 38.17
CA GLY A 734 18.17 -7.59 37.78
C GLY A 734 19.09 -7.99 36.63
N ILE A 735 19.50 -7.06 35.77
CA ILE A 735 20.42 -7.33 34.65
C ILE A 735 21.86 -7.60 35.15
N GLY A 736 22.25 -7.07 36.31
CA GLY A 736 23.56 -7.34 36.91
C GLY A 736 23.66 -8.66 37.68
N ALA A 737 22.53 -9.17 38.20
CA ALA A 737 22.51 -10.41 38.99
C ALA A 737 22.51 -11.69 38.14
N GLY A 738 22.02 -11.61 36.88
CA GLY A 738 21.97 -12.74 35.96
C GLY A 738 23.34 -13.25 35.48
N ILE A 739 24.40 -12.46 35.65
CA ILE A 739 25.76 -12.83 35.23
C ILE A 739 26.45 -13.76 36.25
N LEU A 740 26.05 -13.73 37.53
CA LEU A 740 26.58 -14.65 38.54
C LEU A 740 26.01 -16.08 38.40
N THR A 741 24.81 -16.23 37.81
CA THR A 741 24.19 -17.54 37.58
C THR A 741 24.79 -18.28 36.38
N GLY A 742 25.37 -17.55 35.42
CA GLY A 742 26.04 -18.14 34.25
C GLY A 742 27.41 -18.80 34.54
N VAL A 743 28.07 -18.42 35.64
CA VAL A 743 29.39 -18.96 35.99
C VAL A 743 29.30 -20.35 36.62
N GLY A 744 28.23 -20.63 37.38
CA GLY A 744 28.00 -21.96 37.98
C GLY A 744 27.73 -23.07 36.96
N LEU A 745 27.26 -22.73 35.76
CA LEU A 745 27.03 -23.71 34.68
C LEU A 745 28.33 -24.14 33.97
N ILE A 746 29.38 -23.31 34.02
CA ILE A 746 30.63 -23.56 33.27
C ILE A 746 31.60 -24.43 34.08
N GLU A 747 31.57 -24.39 35.41
CA GLU A 747 32.33 -25.33 36.25
C GLU A 747 31.84 -26.79 36.09
N GLY A 748 30.53 -26.99 35.85
CA GLY A 748 29.98 -28.32 35.57
C GLY A 748 30.39 -28.90 34.21
N ILE A 749 30.70 -28.04 33.23
CA ILE A 749 31.07 -28.44 31.86
C ILE A 749 32.58 -28.69 31.74
N LEU A 750 33.41 -28.06 32.58
CA LEU A 750 34.87 -28.21 32.54
C LEU A 750 35.44 -29.22 33.57
N GLY A 751 34.64 -29.70 34.53
CA GLY A 751 35.07 -30.61 35.60
C GLY A 751 34.76 -32.11 35.40
N GLY A 752 34.34 -32.53 34.20
CA GLY A 752 33.90 -33.91 33.95
C GLY A 752 35.02 -34.91 33.70
N GLY A 753 35.78 -35.29 34.73
CA GLY A 753 36.82 -36.31 34.58
C GLY A 753 37.45 -36.82 35.86
N LYS A 754 36.72 -37.60 36.67
CA LYS A 754 37.24 -38.85 37.30
C LYS A 754 36.15 -39.62 38.05
N LYS A 755 36.13 -40.93 37.76
CA LYS A 755 35.34 -42.00 38.38
C LYS A 755 35.72 -42.26 39.84
N LYS A 756 34.74 -42.89 40.54
CA LYS A 756 34.80 -43.97 41.55
C LYS A 756 34.79 -43.61 43.06
N GLN A 757 33.76 -44.21 43.69
CA GLN A 757 33.77 -45.15 44.82
C GLN A 757 33.25 -44.67 46.19
N SER A 758 32.48 -45.61 46.77
CA SER A 758 31.75 -45.72 48.04
C SER A 758 30.51 -44.85 48.21
#